data_AF-A0A6F9BJX5-F1
#
_entry.id   AF-A0A6F9BJX5-F1
#
_cell.length_a   1.000
_cell.length_b   1.000
_cell.length_c   1.000
_cell.angle_alpha   90.00
_cell.angle_beta   90.00
_cell.angle_gamma   90.00
#
_symmetry.space_group_name_H-M   'P 1'
#
loop_
_entity.id
_entity.type
_entity.pdbx_description
1 polymer ?
#
loop_
_entity_poly.entity_id
_entity_poly.type
_entity_poly.pdbx_seq_one_letter_code
_entity_poly.pdbx_strand_id
1 'polypeptide(L)'
;MKKSGFLWSSTTKQDVKRQDRSIPAPPATFLYSAEKRPALVRSHCDNQMALYMGKWILITMTLFEESAIPLQYKGADKLQGSVSSAVFVLDNLAIVIDGKLYLYSLTKGTWTPAQGLEHITMSMHLKYQVLVENNVQWFPNVLLSFTFCSLKPLSCSDHHRPLVSGVKSTVSTVSALQCCFSKDKACMDVSSFVLLYNLGSALEDQQVYMSSNGGSSFFNLPMAPKATEFIIGVFNMPTVSSIVAMLADNQRKTDDHPMRDPLSSIHVIQPAGMRGHLIIWSPHMLLYSPNHDDNGAMAVLTSNGVLYYGRAGLEATTVRFASVIDMSKDNLMLFSDYGDLMLIEAREDLLLTGVDFNHKVIIVQQELTRTTPPVQSCPVEQFHSTFAGELFYIDMGSTVHLSAVYIPSPLCKFFPLVTVTESKLLSVDENSSLRKGSLSTVAVDLMGRNVSCKDFNPLKAHILVGCPPGKHTRILKDITTCTKGTFTQEQLQDNFSYVIPKAVYDPQHLFRPGSASSDLHISYSITDYFCPLLVYHDTPWIPSLELWNGNEFVEQVSADFVMFEVNGMYNYQYLQSVQDAKCVSQPQNWTSLLSQQQYEPNPNTAWTRSNYKSCKDSDGPPITDPEAQYQVLNMGTRNRILFPNYNGMYVFKVIVVDPSYSYCMLTTTFSVYVYGAFPPHPLPSGLALGIFLAIFVVLLLIGFFFSKRNYKK
;
A
#
# COMPACT_ATOMS: atom_id res chain seq x y z
N MET A 1 12.22 -88.28 -17.15
CA MET A 1 13.56 -88.73 -16.75
C MET A 1 14.04 -87.91 -15.54
N LYS A 2 15.03 -88.45 -14.81
CA LYS A 2 16.10 -87.78 -14.04
C LYS A 2 16.19 -86.23 -14.21
N LYS A 3 16.14 -85.45 -13.11
CA LYS A 3 17.28 -84.91 -12.30
C LYS A 3 18.09 -83.81 -13.03
N SER A 4 18.59 -82.76 -12.38
CA SER A 4 18.49 -82.29 -10.97
C SER A 4 18.99 -80.84 -10.89
N GLY A 5 18.44 -79.97 -10.04
CA GLY A 5 18.95 -79.71 -8.67
C GLY A 5 19.66 -78.34 -8.63
N PHE A 6 19.97 -77.68 -7.50
CA PHE A 6 19.75 -77.90 -6.06
C PHE A 6 19.05 -76.63 -5.47
N LEU A 7 18.19 -76.63 -4.45
CA LEU A 7 18.41 -76.94 -3.01
C LEU A 7 19.47 -76.02 -2.33
N TRP A 8 19.29 -75.48 -1.10
CA TRP A 8 18.13 -75.53 -0.19
C TRP A 8 18.18 -74.47 0.94
N SER A 9 17.01 -74.22 1.55
CA SER A 9 16.67 -74.15 3.00
C SER A 9 17.65 -73.54 4.03
N SER A 10 17.20 -72.56 4.83
CA SER A 10 16.74 -72.70 6.24
C SER A 10 17.84 -72.33 7.27
N THR A 11 17.68 -72.28 8.62
CA THR A 11 16.69 -72.78 9.62
C THR A 11 17.02 -72.03 10.95
N THR A 12 16.17 -71.64 11.92
CA THR A 12 14.69 -71.57 12.13
C THR A 12 14.40 -70.96 13.54
N LYS A 13 13.16 -70.48 13.81
CA LYS A 13 12.54 -70.25 15.17
C LYS A 13 13.16 -69.11 16.02
N GLN A 14 12.57 -68.55 17.08
CA GLN A 14 11.21 -68.48 17.70
C GLN A 14 11.19 -67.14 18.53
N ASP A 15 10.12 -66.56 19.09
CA ASP A 15 8.73 -67.00 19.34
C ASP A 15 7.73 -65.79 19.42
N VAL A 16 6.49 -66.06 19.84
CA VAL A 16 5.35 -65.15 20.05
C VAL A 16 5.56 -64.01 21.05
N LYS A 17 5.07 -62.81 20.71
CA LYS A 17 4.29 -61.97 21.66
C LYS A 17 3.10 -61.29 20.98
N ARG A 18 2.04 -61.08 21.76
CA ARG A 18 0.70 -60.68 21.27
C ARG A 18 0.53 -59.15 21.40
N GLN A 19 -0.23 -58.59 20.48
CA GLN A 19 -1.13 -57.44 20.69
C GLN A 19 -0.47 -56.10 21.08
N ASP A 20 -0.52 -55.15 20.16
CA ASP A 20 -1.02 -53.82 20.52
C ASP A 20 -2.11 -53.38 19.53
N ARG A 21 -2.91 -52.39 19.92
CA ARG A 21 -4.17 -52.02 19.27
C ARG A 21 -3.94 -51.13 18.06
N SER A 22 -4.70 -51.39 16.99
CA SER A 22 -5.07 -50.32 16.06
C SER A 22 -5.84 -49.25 16.84
N ILE A 23 -5.22 -48.08 17.01
CA ILE A 23 -5.89 -46.90 17.59
C ILE A 23 -7.08 -46.57 16.68
N PRO A 24 -8.32 -46.51 17.20
CA PRO A 24 -9.44 -46.04 16.40
C PRO A 24 -9.17 -44.61 15.92
N ALA A 25 -9.38 -44.33 14.64
CA ALA A 25 -9.43 -42.94 14.20
C ALA A 25 -10.48 -42.19 15.04
N PRO A 26 -10.22 -40.93 15.47
CA PRO A 26 -11.15 -40.20 16.30
C PRO A 26 -12.52 -40.11 15.59
N PRO A 27 -13.64 -40.29 16.33
CA PRO A 27 -14.96 -40.29 15.73
C PRO A 27 -15.23 -38.93 15.08
N ALA A 28 -15.38 -38.94 13.76
CA ALA A 28 -15.58 -37.72 12.98
C ALA A 28 -16.90 -37.05 13.39
N THR A 29 -16.83 -35.83 13.91
CA THR A 29 -18.01 -35.04 14.26
C THR A 29 -18.42 -34.24 13.03
N PHE A 30 -19.63 -34.49 12.53
CA PHE A 30 -20.24 -33.66 11.49
C PHE A 30 -20.59 -32.28 12.05
N LEU A 31 -20.34 -31.23 11.28
CA LEU A 31 -20.62 -29.86 11.68
C LEU A 31 -21.95 -29.37 11.12
N TYR A 32 -22.69 -28.59 11.92
CA TYR A 32 -23.97 -27.97 11.56
C TYR A 32 -24.02 -26.51 12.03
N SER A 33 -24.86 -25.70 11.39
CA SER A 33 -25.04 -24.29 11.77
C SER A 33 -25.80 -24.15 13.09
N ALA A 34 -25.37 -23.23 13.95
CA ALA A 34 -26.12 -22.82 15.13
C ALA A 34 -27.36 -21.97 14.77
N GLU A 35 -27.44 -21.43 13.54
CA GLU A 35 -28.56 -20.61 13.08
C GLU A 35 -29.71 -21.44 12.47
N LYS A 36 -30.93 -20.90 12.58
CA LYS A 36 -32.17 -21.53 12.09
C LYS A 36 -32.46 -21.30 10.60
N ARG A 37 -31.54 -20.67 9.89
CA ARG A 37 -31.58 -20.43 8.43
C ARG A 37 -30.20 -20.69 7.86
N PRO A 38 -30.09 -21.13 6.59
CA PRO A 38 -28.81 -21.22 5.93
C PRO A 38 -28.19 -19.82 5.76
N ALA A 39 -26.93 -19.69 6.15
CA ALA A 39 -26.10 -18.52 5.85
C ALA A 39 -25.02 -18.89 4.82
N LEU A 40 -24.53 -17.90 4.07
CA LEU A 40 -23.46 -18.05 3.10
C LEU A 40 -22.25 -17.18 3.49
N VAL A 41 -21.09 -17.80 3.63
CA VAL A 41 -19.80 -17.09 3.73
C VAL A 41 -19.06 -17.30 2.41
N ARG A 42 -18.87 -16.25 1.60
CA ARG A 42 -18.03 -16.32 0.39
C ARG A 42 -16.56 -16.00 0.73
N SER A 43 -15.63 -16.52 -0.04
CA SER A 43 -14.24 -16.05 0.00
C SER A 43 -14.14 -14.65 -0.61
N HIS A 44 -13.32 -13.78 0.01
CA HIS A 44 -13.01 -12.43 -0.51
C HIS A 44 -11.95 -12.45 -1.62
N CYS A 45 -11.42 -13.64 -1.94
CA CYS A 45 -10.28 -13.84 -2.84
C CYS A 45 -10.60 -14.77 -4.01
N ASP A 46 -11.68 -15.55 -3.90
CA ASP A 46 -12.16 -16.48 -4.92
C ASP A 46 -13.69 -16.47 -4.89
N ASN A 47 -14.33 -15.98 -5.95
CA ASN A 47 -15.78 -15.88 -6.01
C ASN A 47 -16.48 -17.25 -6.12
N GLN A 48 -15.79 -18.30 -6.58
CA GLN A 48 -16.34 -19.67 -6.71
C GLN A 48 -16.30 -20.43 -5.37
N MET A 49 -15.47 -19.98 -4.44
CA MET A 49 -15.28 -20.61 -3.14
C MET A 49 -16.23 -20.05 -2.08
N ALA A 50 -17.02 -20.93 -1.45
CA ALA A 50 -17.93 -20.55 -0.38
C ALA A 50 -18.18 -21.64 0.67
N LEU A 51 -18.70 -21.22 1.81
CA LEU A 51 -19.18 -22.05 2.90
C LEU A 51 -20.70 -21.85 3.06
N TYR A 52 -21.47 -22.91 2.86
CA TYR A 52 -22.89 -22.96 3.22
C TYR A 52 -23.03 -23.41 4.67
N MET A 53 -23.73 -22.62 5.47
CA MET A 53 -23.96 -22.84 6.90
C MET A 53 -25.45 -23.09 7.18
N GLY A 54 -25.94 -24.27 6.79
CA GLY A 54 -27.31 -24.73 7.07
C GLY A 54 -27.34 -25.96 7.99
N LYS A 55 -28.26 -26.89 7.72
CA LYS A 55 -28.35 -28.21 8.39
C LYS A 55 -27.00 -28.93 8.49
N TRP A 56 -26.19 -28.81 7.44
CA TRP A 56 -24.78 -29.21 7.43
C TRP A 56 -23.92 -28.01 7.06
N ILE A 57 -22.68 -27.98 7.57
CA ILE A 57 -21.64 -27.10 7.07
C ILE A 57 -21.04 -27.74 5.81
N LEU A 58 -21.10 -27.04 4.69
CA LEU A 58 -20.68 -27.54 3.37
C LEU A 58 -19.71 -26.53 2.73
N ILE A 59 -18.55 -27.00 2.27
CA ILE A 59 -17.60 -26.20 1.49
C ILE A 59 -17.84 -26.49 0.00
N THR A 60 -17.96 -25.45 -0.81
CA THR A 60 -17.95 -25.55 -2.28
C THR A 60 -16.76 -24.78 -2.87
N MET A 61 -16.28 -25.25 -4.02
CA MET A 61 -15.21 -24.65 -4.85
C MET A 61 -15.75 -24.23 -6.23
N THR A 62 -17.05 -24.44 -6.47
CA THR A 62 -17.75 -24.38 -7.76
C THR A 62 -19.10 -23.66 -7.61
N LEU A 63 -19.22 -22.79 -6.61
CA LEU A 63 -20.43 -22.05 -6.23
C LEU A 63 -21.72 -22.89 -6.29
N PHE A 64 -21.64 -24.11 -5.74
CA PHE A 64 -22.72 -25.12 -5.66
C PHE A 64 -23.04 -25.91 -6.93
N GLU A 65 -22.33 -25.72 -8.06
CA GLU A 65 -22.50 -26.55 -9.27
C GLU A 65 -22.19 -28.04 -9.05
N GLU A 66 -21.39 -28.38 -8.03
CA GLU A 66 -21.09 -29.77 -7.63
C GLU A 66 -21.61 -30.10 -6.22
N SER A 67 -22.09 -31.33 -6.04
CA SER A 67 -22.58 -31.84 -4.76
C SER A 67 -21.47 -31.89 -3.69
N ALA A 68 -21.72 -31.31 -2.51
CA ALA A 68 -20.72 -31.15 -1.45
C ALA A 68 -20.86 -32.19 -0.33
N ILE A 69 -19.73 -32.56 0.30
CA ILE A 69 -19.72 -33.49 1.45
C ILE A 69 -19.76 -32.70 2.76
N PRO A 70 -20.65 -33.02 3.72
CA PRO A 70 -20.69 -32.41 5.05
C PRO A 70 -19.32 -32.36 5.75
N LEU A 71 -18.92 -31.16 6.18
CA LEU A 71 -17.62 -30.92 6.79
C LEU A 71 -17.50 -31.67 8.14
N GLN A 72 -16.43 -32.45 8.26
CA GLN A 72 -16.16 -33.30 9.42
C GLN A 72 -14.96 -32.77 10.23
N TYR A 73 -15.19 -32.49 11.50
CA TYR A 73 -14.12 -32.32 12.47
C TYR A 73 -13.46 -33.66 12.78
N LYS A 74 -12.12 -33.72 12.65
CA LYS A 74 -11.29 -34.93 12.82
C LYS A 74 -10.15 -34.72 13.82
N GLY A 75 -10.28 -33.74 14.72
CA GLY A 75 -9.33 -33.50 15.80
C GLY A 75 -9.51 -34.46 16.98
N ALA A 76 -8.75 -34.24 18.05
CA ALA A 76 -8.78 -35.05 19.26
C ALA A 76 -9.92 -34.67 20.25
N ASP A 77 -10.45 -33.45 20.14
CA ASP A 77 -11.55 -32.98 20.99
C ASP A 77 -12.86 -33.69 20.63
N LYS A 78 -13.64 -34.10 21.65
CA LYS A 78 -15.02 -34.55 21.44
C LYS A 78 -15.97 -33.35 21.45
N LEU A 79 -16.30 -32.88 20.26
CA LEU A 79 -17.21 -31.75 20.01
C LEU A 79 -18.67 -32.21 19.84
N GLN A 80 -19.62 -31.30 20.07
CA GLN A 80 -21.02 -31.44 19.63
C GLN A 80 -21.14 -31.06 18.15
N GLY A 81 -20.33 -30.11 17.68
CA GLY A 81 -20.24 -29.73 16.26
C GLY A 81 -21.09 -28.52 15.86
N SER A 82 -21.58 -27.75 16.83
CA SER A 82 -22.37 -26.55 16.59
C SER A 82 -21.47 -25.39 16.16
N VAL A 83 -21.71 -24.82 14.98
CA VAL A 83 -20.91 -23.73 14.41
C VAL A 83 -21.64 -22.40 14.49
N SER A 84 -21.09 -21.46 15.26
CA SER A 84 -21.69 -20.12 15.46
C SER A 84 -21.17 -19.05 14.50
N SER A 85 -19.97 -19.23 13.93
CA SER A 85 -19.34 -18.24 13.06
C SER A 85 -18.17 -18.86 12.29
N ALA A 86 -17.95 -18.42 11.04
CA ALA A 86 -16.83 -18.85 10.22
C ALA A 86 -16.39 -17.74 9.24
N VAL A 87 -15.10 -17.68 8.90
CA VAL A 87 -14.53 -16.73 7.94
C VAL A 87 -13.28 -17.31 7.27
N PHE A 88 -13.07 -17.00 5.99
CA PHE A 88 -11.84 -17.36 5.27
C PHE A 88 -10.68 -16.44 5.67
N VAL A 89 -9.50 -17.02 5.87
CA VAL A 89 -8.28 -16.33 6.33
C VAL A 89 -7.04 -16.97 5.71
N LEU A 90 -6.42 -16.25 4.77
CA LEU A 90 -5.29 -16.74 3.97
C LEU A 90 -5.69 -18.07 3.28
N ASP A 91 -4.94 -19.16 3.50
CA ASP A 91 -5.22 -20.50 2.95
C ASP A 91 -6.07 -21.38 3.90
N ASN A 92 -6.75 -20.79 4.88
CA ASN A 92 -7.48 -21.50 5.93
C ASN A 92 -8.92 -21.00 6.09
N LEU A 93 -9.79 -21.85 6.63
CA LEU A 93 -11.09 -21.46 7.16
C LEU A 93 -10.96 -21.36 8.69
N ALA A 94 -11.18 -20.16 9.24
CA ALA A 94 -11.28 -19.94 10.68
C ALA A 94 -12.73 -20.12 11.11
N ILE A 95 -12.99 -21.07 12.02
CA ILE A 95 -14.34 -21.55 12.34
C ILE A 95 -14.53 -21.75 13.84
N VAL A 96 -15.61 -21.19 14.39
CA VAL A 96 -15.97 -21.26 15.80
C VAL A 96 -16.90 -22.45 16.01
N ILE A 97 -16.39 -23.50 16.65
CA ILE A 97 -17.13 -24.74 16.94
C ILE A 97 -17.29 -24.86 18.46
N ASP A 98 -18.53 -25.01 18.93
CA ASP A 98 -18.89 -25.11 20.36
C ASP A 98 -18.26 -24.00 21.24
N GLY A 99 -18.11 -22.79 20.70
CA GLY A 99 -17.55 -21.62 21.38
C GLY A 99 -16.01 -21.52 21.37
N LYS A 100 -15.30 -22.37 20.60
CA LYS A 100 -13.84 -22.35 20.43
C LYS A 100 -13.43 -22.14 18.98
N LEU A 101 -12.37 -21.38 18.73
CA LEU A 101 -11.82 -21.24 17.37
C LEU A 101 -10.89 -22.40 16.99
N TYR A 102 -11.18 -22.99 15.83
CA TYR A 102 -10.29 -23.89 15.10
C TYR A 102 -9.96 -23.28 13.73
N LEU A 103 -8.76 -23.58 13.22
CA LEU A 103 -8.40 -23.36 11.82
C LEU A 103 -8.49 -24.70 11.07
N TYR A 104 -9.11 -24.67 9.89
CA TYR A 104 -9.11 -25.77 8.95
C TYR A 104 -8.29 -25.39 7.72
N SER A 105 -7.20 -26.10 7.48
CA SER A 105 -6.31 -25.83 6.33
C SER A 105 -6.91 -26.43 5.06
N LEU A 106 -7.30 -25.57 4.13
CA LEU A 106 -8.06 -25.93 2.93
C LEU A 106 -7.21 -26.78 1.96
N THR A 107 -5.90 -26.53 1.92
CA THR A 107 -4.94 -27.26 1.08
C THR A 107 -4.48 -28.61 1.66
N LYS A 108 -4.67 -28.84 2.97
CA LYS A 108 -4.17 -30.04 3.67
C LYS A 108 -5.26 -30.91 4.29
N GLY A 109 -6.48 -30.38 4.41
CA GLY A 109 -7.60 -31.04 5.12
C GLY A 109 -7.38 -31.20 6.63
N THR A 110 -6.41 -30.49 7.21
CA THR A 110 -5.99 -30.63 8.62
C THR A 110 -6.63 -29.59 9.53
N TRP A 111 -7.04 -30.03 10.71
CA TRP A 111 -7.56 -29.21 11.80
C TRP A 111 -6.46 -28.80 12.78
N THR A 112 -6.39 -27.52 13.14
CA THR A 112 -5.52 -27.01 14.21
C THR A 112 -6.30 -26.10 15.18
N PRO A 113 -6.22 -26.31 16.51
CA PRO A 113 -6.82 -25.40 17.48
C PRO A 113 -6.02 -24.09 17.53
N ALA A 114 -6.70 -22.95 17.70
CA ALA A 114 -6.04 -21.66 17.86
C ALA A 114 -5.24 -21.60 19.18
N GLN A 115 -3.98 -21.17 19.10
CA GLN A 115 -3.15 -21.01 20.29
C GLN A 115 -3.29 -19.59 20.88
N GLY A 116 -2.88 -19.42 22.13
CA GLY A 116 -2.91 -18.12 22.80
C GLY A 116 -1.55 -17.79 23.41
N LEU A 117 -1.20 -16.51 23.36
CA LEU A 117 0.03 -15.96 23.93
C LEU A 117 -0.31 -15.26 25.24
N GLU A 118 0.43 -15.59 26.30
CA GLU A 118 0.24 -14.98 27.60
C GLU A 118 1.01 -13.64 27.68
N HIS A 119 0.29 -12.56 28.02
CA HIS A 119 0.80 -11.25 28.45
C HIS A 119 2.07 -10.69 27.75
N ILE A 120 1.99 -10.44 26.44
CA ILE A 120 2.99 -9.61 25.74
C ILE A 120 2.54 -8.14 25.74
N THR A 121 3.18 -7.30 26.56
CA THR A 121 3.00 -5.83 26.56
C THR A 121 3.73 -5.16 25.39
N MET A 122 3.37 -5.51 24.16
CA MET A 122 3.76 -4.72 22.99
C MET A 122 3.05 -3.37 23.02
N SER A 123 3.82 -2.28 23.06
CA SER A 123 3.30 -0.91 22.89
C SER A 123 2.94 -0.67 21.41
N MET A 124 1.82 -1.27 20.99
CA MET A 124 1.25 -1.06 19.68
C MET A 124 0.47 0.24 19.70
N HIS A 125 0.95 1.28 19.01
CA HIS A 125 0.24 2.57 18.86
C HIS A 125 -0.97 2.43 17.90
N LEU A 126 -1.96 1.64 18.33
CA LEU A 126 -3.31 1.66 17.80
C LEU A 126 -3.90 3.04 18.08
N LYS A 127 -3.98 3.89 17.05
CA LYS A 127 -4.86 5.05 17.07
C LYS A 127 -6.29 4.55 16.95
N TYR A 128 -6.90 4.22 18.08
CA TYR A 128 -8.35 4.13 18.17
C TYR A 128 -8.89 5.55 18.08
N GLN A 129 -9.70 5.84 17.06
CA GLN A 129 -10.36 7.12 16.92
C GLN A 129 -11.85 6.94 17.17
N VAL A 130 -12.32 7.50 18.29
CA VAL A 130 -13.74 7.62 18.64
C VAL A 130 -14.35 8.67 17.72
N LEU A 131 -15.05 8.22 16.68
CA LEU A 131 -15.82 9.08 15.79
C LEU A 131 -17.20 9.32 16.40
N VAL A 132 -17.42 10.56 16.84
CA VAL A 132 -18.74 11.09 17.22
C VAL A 132 -19.15 12.09 16.14
N GLU A 133 -20.01 11.66 15.21
CA GLU A 133 -20.47 12.51 14.11
C GLU A 133 -21.57 13.48 14.57
N ASN A 134 -21.16 14.58 15.22
CA ASN A 134 -22.04 15.66 15.69
C ASN A 134 -22.88 16.34 14.59
N ASN A 135 -22.69 16.00 13.31
CA ASN A 135 -23.34 16.63 12.14
C ASN A 135 -24.42 15.77 11.46
N VAL A 136 -24.66 14.53 11.89
CA VAL A 136 -25.83 13.76 11.45
C VAL A 136 -26.82 13.65 12.60
N GLN A 137 -27.96 14.30 12.48
CA GLN A 137 -28.92 14.60 13.56
C GLN A 137 -29.65 13.36 14.17
N TRP A 138 -29.17 12.15 13.86
CA TRP A 138 -29.79 10.85 14.17
C TRP A 138 -28.81 9.78 14.69
N PHE A 139 -27.49 10.03 14.76
CA PHE A 139 -26.48 9.08 15.25
C PHE A 139 -25.87 9.47 16.61
N PRO A 140 -26.47 9.05 17.74
CA PRO A 140 -25.91 9.25 19.08
C PRO A 140 -24.95 8.10 19.53
N ASN A 141 -24.44 7.30 18.58
CA ASN A 141 -23.65 6.10 18.86
C ASN A 141 -22.15 6.32 18.60
N VAL A 142 -21.29 5.53 19.26
CA VAL A 142 -19.83 5.61 19.11
C VAL A 142 -19.33 4.62 18.06
N LEU A 143 -18.59 5.15 17.08
CA LEU A 143 -17.79 4.36 16.14
C LEU A 143 -16.33 4.33 16.59
N LEU A 144 -15.78 3.14 16.82
CA LEU A 144 -14.36 2.90 17.08
C LEU A 144 -13.66 2.44 15.79
N SER A 145 -12.86 3.32 15.18
CA SER A 145 -11.99 2.94 14.07
C SER A 145 -10.62 2.48 14.57
N PHE A 146 -10.17 1.30 14.14
CA PHE A 146 -8.83 0.77 14.37
C PHE A 146 -7.97 0.96 13.11
N THR A 147 -7.15 2.01 13.09
CA THR A 147 -6.23 2.31 11.98
C THR A 147 -4.82 1.80 12.28
N PHE A 148 -4.31 0.92 11.42
CA PHE A 148 -3.04 0.22 11.62
C PHE A 148 -1.88 0.89 10.85
N CYS A 149 -1.04 1.67 11.55
CA CYS A 149 0.14 2.30 10.94
C CYS A 149 1.35 1.35 10.88
N SER A 150 1.80 1.02 9.67
CA SER A 150 3.12 0.46 9.28
C SER A 150 3.99 -0.10 10.43
N LEU A 151 3.82 -1.39 10.72
CA LEU A 151 4.70 -2.11 11.65
C LEU A 151 6.13 -2.19 11.10
N LYS A 152 7.10 -1.58 11.79
CA LYS A 152 8.51 -1.99 11.71
C LYS A 152 8.70 -3.19 12.66
N PRO A 153 9.31 -4.31 12.23
CA PRO A 153 9.70 -5.37 13.14
C PRO A 153 10.84 -4.87 14.04
N LEU A 154 10.53 -4.69 15.33
CA LEU A 154 11.56 -4.55 16.36
C LEU A 154 12.18 -5.92 16.62
N SER A 155 13.52 -5.97 16.71
CA SER A 155 14.24 -7.21 17.01
C SER A 155 14.02 -7.61 18.47
N CYS A 156 13.27 -8.69 18.70
CA CYS A 156 13.11 -9.30 20.01
C CYS A 156 14.17 -10.38 20.21
N SER A 157 15.33 -9.99 20.75
CA SER A 157 16.31 -10.92 21.30
C SER A 157 16.11 -11.02 22.81
N ASP A 158 15.50 -12.09 23.31
CA ASP A 158 15.99 -12.79 24.51
C ASP A 158 15.33 -14.16 24.73
N HIS A 159 16.02 -15.03 25.47
CA HIS A 159 15.65 -16.43 25.65
C HIS A 159 14.76 -16.69 26.87
N HIS A 160 13.43 -16.72 26.68
CA HIS A 160 12.54 -17.52 27.54
C HIS A 160 11.44 -18.21 26.70
N ARG A 161 11.17 -19.49 26.98
CA ARG A 161 10.09 -20.25 26.33
C ARG A 161 8.74 -19.86 26.96
N PRO A 162 7.75 -19.36 26.21
CA PRO A 162 6.39 -19.19 26.74
C PRO A 162 5.74 -20.57 26.99
N LEU A 163 4.96 -20.70 28.05
CA LEU A 163 3.96 -21.78 28.14
C LEU A 163 2.75 -21.38 27.28
N VAL A 164 2.20 -22.33 26.54
CA VAL A 164 1.05 -22.08 25.65
C VAL A 164 -0.24 -22.13 26.46
N SER A 165 -0.99 -21.03 26.46
CA SER A 165 -2.32 -20.93 27.06
C SER A 165 -3.29 -20.43 25.99
N GLY A 166 -4.13 -21.31 25.46
CA GLY A 166 -5.16 -20.96 24.47
C GLY A 166 -6.18 -19.92 24.93
N VAL A 167 -7.05 -19.50 24.02
CA VAL A 167 -8.23 -18.67 24.33
C VAL A 167 -9.08 -19.39 25.40
N LYS A 168 -9.11 -18.81 26.61
CA LYS A 168 -9.72 -19.43 27.81
C LYS A 168 -11.22 -19.16 27.97
N SER A 169 -11.77 -18.14 27.29
CA SER A 169 -13.20 -17.82 27.29
C SER A 169 -13.92 -18.40 26.07
N THR A 170 -15.25 -18.50 26.13
CA THR A 170 -16.07 -18.85 24.96
C THR A 170 -16.26 -17.63 24.06
N VAL A 171 -15.99 -17.80 22.77
CA VAL A 171 -16.20 -16.79 21.73
C VAL A 171 -17.38 -17.17 20.85
N SER A 172 -18.25 -16.22 20.48
CA SER A 172 -19.37 -16.46 19.57
C SER A 172 -19.00 -16.22 18.10
N THR A 173 -18.14 -15.22 17.86
CA THR A 173 -18.00 -14.59 16.54
C THR A 173 -16.54 -14.37 16.17
N VAL A 174 -16.21 -14.68 14.91
CA VAL A 174 -14.90 -14.42 14.30
C VAL A 174 -15.06 -13.45 13.12
N SER A 175 -14.11 -12.54 12.97
CA SER A 175 -14.00 -11.64 11.82
C SER A 175 -12.56 -11.58 11.34
N ALA A 176 -12.34 -11.45 10.03
CA ALA A 176 -11.00 -11.36 9.45
C ALA A 176 -10.99 -10.45 8.21
N LEU A 177 -9.88 -9.75 8.00
CA LEU A 177 -9.63 -8.88 6.85
C LEU A 177 -8.59 -9.52 5.94
N GLN A 178 -8.89 -9.65 4.65
CA GLN A 178 -7.98 -10.23 3.66
C GLN A 178 -7.93 -9.34 2.39
N CYS A 179 -6.72 -8.98 1.96
CA CYS A 179 -6.50 -8.06 0.84
C CYS A 179 -6.04 -8.80 -0.42
N CYS A 180 -7.00 -9.29 -1.21
CA CYS A 180 -6.73 -9.95 -2.49
C CYS A 180 -6.92 -9.02 -3.71
N PHE A 181 -7.58 -7.87 -3.52
CA PHE A 181 -7.86 -6.87 -4.57
C PHE A 181 -6.76 -5.80 -4.75
N SER A 182 -5.72 -5.79 -3.91
CA SER A 182 -4.63 -4.81 -3.95
C SER A 182 -3.33 -5.44 -3.45
N LYS A 183 -2.21 -5.06 -4.08
CA LYS A 183 -0.85 -5.40 -3.65
C LYS A 183 -0.18 -4.28 -2.85
N ASP A 184 -0.94 -3.24 -2.48
CA ASP A 184 -0.44 -2.17 -1.61
C ASP A 184 -0.01 -2.74 -0.26
N LYS A 185 1.18 -2.33 0.20
CA LYS A 185 1.73 -2.80 1.47
C LYS A 185 0.79 -2.53 2.64
N ALA A 186 0.11 -1.38 2.69
CA ALA A 186 -0.81 -1.06 3.78
C ALA A 186 -1.98 -2.06 3.88
N CYS A 187 -2.41 -2.61 2.74
CA CYS A 187 -3.44 -3.65 2.69
C CYS A 187 -2.85 -5.03 3.04
N MET A 188 -1.68 -5.38 2.50
CA MET A 188 -1.01 -6.64 2.80
C MET A 188 -0.63 -6.76 4.29
N ASP A 189 -0.18 -5.65 4.91
CA ASP A 189 0.15 -5.55 6.34
C ASP A 189 -1.08 -5.78 7.25
N VAL A 190 -2.32 -5.66 6.73
CA VAL A 190 -3.57 -5.97 7.48
C VAL A 190 -4.24 -7.29 7.08
N SER A 191 -3.77 -7.94 6.01
CA SER A 191 -4.40 -9.12 5.40
C SER A 191 -4.30 -10.43 6.22
N SER A 192 -3.67 -10.37 7.40
CA SER A 192 -3.51 -11.49 8.33
C SER A 192 -4.18 -11.25 9.69
N PHE A 193 -4.93 -10.15 9.85
CA PHE A 193 -5.64 -9.86 11.10
C PHE A 193 -6.93 -10.68 11.24
N VAL A 194 -7.07 -11.32 12.40
CA VAL A 194 -8.30 -12.00 12.84
C VAL A 194 -8.70 -11.45 14.20
N LEU A 195 -9.98 -11.15 14.37
CA LEU A 195 -10.59 -10.66 15.61
C LEU A 195 -11.62 -11.66 16.12
N LEU A 196 -11.59 -11.94 17.42
CA LEU A 196 -12.60 -12.73 18.13
C LEU A 196 -13.31 -11.88 19.16
N TYR A 197 -14.64 -11.97 19.20
CA TYR A 197 -15.48 -11.19 20.10
C TYR A 197 -16.81 -11.89 20.36
N ASN A 198 -17.54 -11.38 21.36
CA ASN A 198 -18.91 -11.76 21.66
C ASN A 198 -19.88 -10.65 21.25
N LEU A 199 -21.13 -11.01 20.95
CA LEU A 199 -22.19 -10.07 20.62
C LEU A 199 -23.13 -9.88 21.82
N GLY A 200 -23.49 -8.63 22.11
CA GLY A 200 -24.51 -8.30 23.13
C GLY A 200 -24.07 -8.38 24.61
N SER A 201 -22.79 -8.70 24.89
CA SER A 201 -22.20 -8.60 26.23
C SER A 201 -21.69 -7.19 26.53
N ALA A 202 -21.78 -6.76 27.80
CA ALA A 202 -21.22 -5.47 28.23
C ALA A 202 -19.68 -5.47 28.15
N LEU A 203 -19.09 -4.32 27.79
CA LEU A 203 -17.64 -4.23 27.54
C LEU A 203 -16.76 -4.45 28.78
N GLU A 204 -17.30 -4.33 29.99
CA GLU A 204 -16.54 -4.59 31.23
C GLU A 204 -16.17 -6.08 31.41
N ASP A 205 -17.05 -6.98 30.97
CA ASP A 205 -16.84 -8.45 31.04
C ASP A 205 -16.24 -9.03 29.75
N GLN A 206 -16.20 -8.25 28.66
CA GLN A 206 -15.93 -8.77 27.31
C GLN A 206 -14.45 -8.74 26.94
N GLN A 207 -13.83 -9.92 26.87
CA GLN A 207 -12.50 -10.09 26.27
C GLN A 207 -12.62 -10.12 24.74
N VAL A 208 -11.91 -9.20 24.07
CA VAL A 208 -11.77 -9.16 22.60
C VAL A 208 -10.35 -9.60 22.27
N TYR A 209 -10.19 -10.62 21.44
CA TYR A 209 -8.87 -11.13 21.08
C TYR A 209 -8.50 -10.74 19.65
N MET A 210 -7.24 -10.36 19.43
CA MET A 210 -6.67 -10.11 18.11
C MET A 210 -5.53 -11.07 17.82
N SER A 211 -5.41 -11.47 16.55
CA SER A 211 -4.30 -12.24 16.00
C SER A 211 -3.79 -11.53 14.75
N SER A 212 -2.47 -11.44 14.58
CA SER A 212 -1.81 -10.85 13.40
C SER A 212 -1.25 -11.91 12.43
N ASN A 213 -1.46 -13.19 12.71
CA ASN A 213 -0.88 -14.32 11.97
C ASN A 213 -1.95 -15.34 11.53
N GLY A 214 -3.05 -14.82 10.96
CA GLY A 214 -4.10 -15.63 10.36
C GLY A 214 -4.91 -16.46 11.35
N GLY A 215 -4.98 -16.03 12.62
CA GLY A 215 -5.65 -16.76 13.70
C GLY A 215 -4.81 -17.86 14.35
N SER A 216 -3.51 -17.96 14.03
CA SER A 216 -2.64 -19.01 14.58
C SER A 216 -2.37 -18.80 16.09
N SER A 217 -2.16 -17.55 16.49
CA SER A 217 -1.99 -17.15 17.89
C SER A 217 -2.72 -15.84 18.21
N PHE A 218 -3.40 -15.78 19.36
CA PHE A 218 -4.15 -14.62 19.83
C PHE A 218 -3.54 -13.94 21.07
N PHE A 219 -3.78 -12.63 21.18
CA PHE A 219 -3.58 -11.83 22.38
C PHE A 219 -4.88 -11.07 22.74
N ASN A 220 -5.08 -10.74 24.01
CA ASN A 220 -6.24 -9.94 24.47
C ASN A 220 -6.00 -8.46 24.13
N LEU A 221 -7.01 -7.80 23.57
CA LEU A 221 -6.98 -6.39 23.18
C LEU A 221 -7.56 -5.53 24.31
N PRO A 222 -6.77 -4.71 25.02
CA PRO A 222 -7.27 -3.90 26.12
C PRO A 222 -8.14 -2.75 25.57
N MET A 223 -9.46 -2.94 25.63
CA MET A 223 -10.41 -1.85 25.43
C MET A 223 -10.46 -0.96 26.68
N ALA A 224 -10.78 0.32 26.50
CA ALA A 224 -10.94 1.29 27.58
C ALA A 224 -12.40 1.81 27.56
N PRO A 225 -13.36 1.08 28.17
CA PRO A 225 -14.78 1.34 27.98
C PRO A 225 -15.30 2.47 28.88
N LYS A 226 -16.50 2.95 28.56
CA LYS A 226 -17.45 3.34 29.61
C LYS A 226 -18.26 2.11 30.03
N ALA A 227 -18.63 2.03 31.30
CA ALA A 227 -19.30 0.88 31.93
C ALA A 227 -20.61 0.43 31.25
N THR A 228 -21.21 1.26 30.40
CA THR A 228 -22.55 1.06 29.85
C THR A 228 -22.57 0.66 28.37
N GLU A 229 -21.41 0.55 27.71
CA GLU A 229 -21.30 0.30 26.27
C GLU A 229 -21.15 -1.21 25.92
N PHE A 230 -21.65 -1.64 24.75
CA PHE A 230 -21.49 -3.01 24.23
C PHE A 230 -21.28 -3.06 22.70
N ILE A 231 -20.62 -4.11 22.20
CA ILE A 231 -20.39 -4.32 20.76
C ILE A 231 -21.66 -4.86 20.08
N ILE A 232 -22.17 -4.14 19.07
CA ILE A 232 -23.25 -4.63 18.18
C ILE A 232 -22.66 -5.31 16.93
N GLY A 233 -21.50 -4.85 16.44
CA GLY A 233 -20.89 -5.41 15.23
C GLY A 233 -19.47 -4.92 14.99
N VAL A 234 -18.74 -5.68 14.18
CA VAL A 234 -17.40 -5.37 13.70
C VAL A 234 -17.40 -5.44 12.18
N PHE A 235 -16.88 -4.40 11.54
CA PHE A 235 -16.94 -4.16 10.11
C PHE A 235 -15.51 -4.02 9.57
N ASN A 236 -15.12 -4.93 8.69
CA ASN A 236 -13.80 -4.89 8.06
C ASN A 236 -13.89 -3.91 6.88
N MET A 237 -12.95 -2.97 6.76
CA MET A 237 -12.98 -1.85 5.82
C MET A 237 -11.73 -1.92 4.91
N PRO A 238 -11.73 -2.78 3.87
CA PRO A 238 -10.52 -3.09 3.11
C PRO A 238 -9.99 -1.91 2.29
N THR A 239 -10.88 -1.02 1.85
CA THR A 239 -10.56 0.19 1.08
C THR A 239 -9.63 1.16 1.81
N VAL A 240 -9.67 1.16 3.14
CA VAL A 240 -8.89 2.04 4.03
C VAL A 240 -7.99 1.24 4.98
N SER A 241 -7.80 -0.06 4.73
CA SER A 241 -6.98 -0.97 5.53
C SER A 241 -7.26 -0.90 7.03
N SER A 242 -8.54 -0.87 7.42
CA SER A 242 -8.96 -0.75 8.82
C SER A 242 -10.05 -1.76 9.21
N ILE A 243 -10.27 -1.89 10.51
CA ILE A 243 -11.41 -2.61 11.08
C ILE A 243 -12.13 -1.60 12.00
N VAL A 244 -13.46 -1.62 12.00
CA VAL A 244 -14.30 -0.67 12.73
C VAL A 244 -15.28 -1.43 13.61
N ALA A 245 -15.34 -1.12 14.91
CA ALA A 245 -16.36 -1.65 15.81
C ALA A 245 -17.43 -0.58 16.10
N MET A 246 -18.70 -0.98 16.11
CA MET A 246 -19.80 -0.12 16.50
C MET A 246 -20.30 -0.47 17.90
N LEU A 247 -20.38 0.54 18.77
CA LEU A 247 -20.87 0.44 20.14
C LEU A 247 -22.24 1.09 20.31
N ALA A 248 -23.01 0.61 21.28
CA ALA A 248 -24.18 1.30 21.82
C ALA A 248 -24.19 1.32 23.35
N ASP A 249 -24.86 2.32 23.90
CA ASP A 249 -24.93 2.65 25.32
C ASP A 249 -26.28 2.18 25.95
N ASN A 250 -26.23 1.64 27.17
CA ASN A 250 -27.39 1.19 27.94
C ASN A 250 -28.35 2.32 28.38
N GLN A 251 -28.02 3.61 28.21
CA GLN A 251 -28.82 4.76 28.66
C GLN A 251 -30.28 4.83 28.14
N ARG A 252 -30.69 3.98 27.19
CA ARG A 252 -32.08 3.88 26.69
C ARG A 252 -32.94 2.77 27.32
N LYS A 253 -32.50 2.15 28.42
CA LYS A 253 -33.21 1.06 29.13
C LYS A 253 -34.53 1.41 29.83
N THR A 254 -35.17 2.52 29.47
CA THR A 254 -36.48 2.96 30.01
C THR A 254 -37.68 2.45 29.22
N ASP A 255 -37.50 1.92 28.01
CA ASP A 255 -38.53 1.15 27.32
C ASP A 255 -38.33 -0.34 27.63
N ASP A 256 -39.37 -0.99 28.15
CA ASP A 256 -39.32 -2.33 28.79
C ASP A 256 -39.27 -3.51 27.79
N HIS A 257 -38.59 -3.29 26.67
CA HIS A 257 -38.41 -4.25 25.58
C HIS A 257 -36.92 -4.61 25.46
N PRO A 258 -36.46 -5.72 26.07
CA PRO A 258 -35.25 -6.38 25.57
C PRO A 258 -35.43 -6.71 24.07
N MET A 259 -34.33 -6.84 23.33
CA MET A 259 -34.38 -7.34 21.94
C MET A 259 -34.85 -8.80 21.89
N ARG A 260 -36.17 -8.98 21.95
CA ARG A 260 -36.92 -10.21 21.74
C ARG A 260 -37.85 -9.97 20.56
N ASP A 261 -37.78 -10.90 19.61
CA ASP A 261 -38.50 -10.86 18.33
C ASP A 261 -38.28 -9.58 17.51
N PRO A 262 -37.20 -9.51 16.69
CA PRO A 262 -37.11 -8.48 15.66
C PRO A 262 -38.28 -8.60 14.68
N LEU A 263 -38.70 -7.46 14.12
CA LEU A 263 -39.59 -7.43 12.96
C LEU A 263 -39.00 -8.28 11.82
N SER A 264 -39.57 -9.48 11.62
CA SER A 264 -39.45 -10.30 10.40
C SER A 264 -38.03 -10.37 9.83
N SER A 265 -37.17 -11.27 10.33
CA SER A 265 -35.75 -11.39 9.94
C SER A 265 -35.52 -11.22 8.43
N ILE A 266 -34.96 -10.06 8.08
CA ILE A 266 -34.68 -9.61 6.72
C ILE A 266 -33.32 -10.16 6.30
N HIS A 267 -33.28 -10.88 5.17
CA HIS A 267 -32.03 -11.31 4.54
C HIS A 267 -31.70 -10.35 3.40
N VAL A 268 -30.56 -9.66 3.50
CA VAL A 268 -30.02 -8.81 2.42
C VAL A 268 -29.10 -9.66 1.56
N ILE A 269 -29.24 -9.54 0.24
CA ILE A 269 -28.60 -10.36 -0.77
C ILE A 269 -27.90 -9.40 -1.74
N GLN A 270 -26.66 -9.73 -2.12
CA GLN A 270 -25.79 -8.90 -2.96
C GLN A 270 -25.00 -9.78 -3.96
N PRO A 271 -24.57 -9.24 -5.12
CA PRO A 271 -23.72 -9.97 -6.08
C PRO A 271 -22.25 -10.19 -5.67
N ALA A 272 -21.35 -10.29 -6.66
CA ALA A 272 -19.89 -10.28 -6.53
C ALA A 272 -19.28 -9.18 -7.45
N GLY A 273 -18.27 -8.41 -7.02
CA GLY A 273 -17.55 -7.44 -7.86
C GLY A 273 -16.76 -6.32 -7.14
N MET A 274 -17.44 -5.45 -6.39
CA MET A 274 -16.91 -4.12 -5.99
C MET A 274 -16.17 -4.02 -4.65
N ARG A 275 -15.71 -2.80 -4.33
CA ARG A 275 -15.19 -2.42 -3.01
C ARG A 275 -16.16 -1.46 -2.32
N GLY A 276 -16.78 -1.86 -1.21
CA GLY A 276 -17.64 -0.97 -0.41
C GLY A 276 -18.38 -1.69 0.73
N HIS A 277 -19.33 -0.98 1.35
CA HIS A 277 -20.09 -1.47 2.51
C HIS A 277 -21.54 -1.00 2.42
N LEU A 278 -22.50 -1.87 2.72
CA LEU A 278 -23.90 -1.49 2.95
C LEU A 278 -24.20 -1.70 4.43
N ILE A 279 -24.70 -0.63 5.05
CA ILE A 279 -25.26 -0.66 6.40
C ILE A 279 -26.73 -0.30 6.26
N ILE A 280 -27.61 -1.26 6.56
CA ILE A 280 -29.05 -1.04 6.71
C ILE A 280 -29.36 -1.07 8.20
N TRP A 281 -29.96 0.00 8.73
CA TRP A 281 -30.27 0.10 10.15
C TRP A 281 -31.71 0.55 10.41
N SER A 282 -32.23 0.14 11.56
CA SER A 282 -33.45 0.63 12.19
C SER A 282 -33.26 0.55 13.72
N PRO A 283 -34.20 1.07 14.55
CA PRO A 283 -34.08 0.96 16.01
C PRO A 283 -34.01 -0.48 16.56
N HIS A 284 -34.34 -1.50 15.76
CA HIS A 284 -34.38 -2.91 16.16
C HIS A 284 -33.52 -3.84 15.27
N MET A 285 -32.72 -3.27 14.36
CA MET A 285 -31.99 -4.05 13.34
C MET A 285 -30.75 -3.30 12.86
N LEU A 286 -29.62 -3.99 12.79
CA LEU A 286 -28.41 -3.51 12.12
C LEU A 286 -27.89 -4.63 11.23
N LEU A 287 -28.01 -4.47 9.92
CA LEU A 287 -27.48 -5.39 8.92
C LEU A 287 -26.29 -4.73 8.24
N TYR A 288 -25.15 -5.39 8.31
CA TYR A 288 -23.94 -5.03 7.58
C TYR A 288 -23.67 -6.10 6.52
N SER A 289 -23.33 -5.67 5.31
CA SER A 289 -22.77 -6.53 4.28
C SER A 289 -21.55 -5.85 3.64
N PRO A 290 -20.41 -6.54 3.46
CA PRO A 290 -19.34 -6.06 2.62
C PRO A 290 -19.83 -6.09 1.16
N ASN A 291 -19.98 -4.91 0.54
CA ASN A 291 -20.50 -4.83 -0.82
C ASN A 291 -19.44 -5.29 -1.81
N HIS A 292 -19.72 -6.41 -2.46
CA HIS A 292 -18.99 -6.87 -3.63
C HIS A 292 -19.98 -6.86 -4.81
N ASP A 293 -20.28 -5.74 -5.47
CA ASP A 293 -21.03 -5.71 -6.75
C ASP A 293 -20.93 -4.36 -7.48
N ASP A 294 -20.43 -4.33 -8.72
CA ASP A 294 -20.33 -3.10 -9.51
C ASP A 294 -21.69 -2.49 -9.88
N ASN A 295 -22.74 -3.31 -9.94
CA ASN A 295 -24.07 -2.85 -10.32
C ASN A 295 -24.75 -2.05 -9.19
N GLY A 296 -24.33 -2.23 -7.93
CA GLY A 296 -25.06 -1.73 -6.77
C GLY A 296 -26.44 -2.38 -6.61
N ALA A 297 -26.67 -3.54 -7.23
CA ALA A 297 -27.88 -4.31 -7.11
C ALA A 297 -28.00 -4.91 -5.70
N MET A 298 -29.21 -4.90 -5.17
CA MET A 298 -29.51 -5.45 -3.85
C MET A 298 -30.87 -6.14 -3.90
N ALA A 299 -30.96 -7.30 -3.29
CA ALA A 299 -32.24 -7.97 -3.06
C ALA A 299 -32.46 -8.15 -1.56
N VAL A 300 -33.71 -8.03 -1.13
CA VAL A 300 -34.09 -7.96 0.28
C VAL A 300 -35.28 -8.88 0.47
N LEU A 301 -35.06 -10.01 1.14
CA LEU A 301 -36.05 -11.04 1.38
C LEU A 301 -36.55 -10.97 2.82
N THR A 302 -37.84 -10.65 3.00
CA THR A 302 -38.48 -10.57 4.33
C THR A 302 -38.86 -11.95 4.86
N SER A 303 -39.11 -12.09 6.17
CA SER A 303 -39.40 -13.41 6.75
C SER A 303 -40.77 -13.98 6.38
N ASN A 304 -41.66 -13.17 5.80
CA ASN A 304 -42.94 -13.58 5.21
C ASN A 304 -42.86 -13.85 3.70
N GLY A 305 -41.65 -14.08 3.15
CA GLY A 305 -41.45 -14.55 1.77
C GLY A 305 -41.64 -13.48 0.69
N VAL A 306 -41.62 -12.19 1.05
CA VAL A 306 -41.69 -11.10 0.08
C VAL A 306 -40.27 -10.70 -0.35
N LEU A 307 -39.99 -10.86 -1.63
CA LEU A 307 -38.76 -10.43 -2.26
C LEU A 307 -38.91 -8.99 -2.78
N TYR A 308 -38.02 -8.11 -2.34
CA TYR A 308 -37.80 -6.80 -2.95
C TYR A 308 -36.48 -6.84 -3.72
N TYR A 309 -36.47 -6.31 -4.94
CA TYR A 309 -35.27 -6.02 -5.69
C TYR A 309 -35.05 -4.50 -5.73
N GLY A 310 -33.82 -4.06 -5.70
CA GLY A 310 -33.49 -2.65 -5.73
C GLY A 310 -32.07 -2.38 -6.23
N ARG A 311 -31.77 -1.10 -6.37
CA ARG A 311 -30.44 -0.63 -6.77
C ARG A 311 -30.01 0.57 -5.94
N ALA A 312 -28.81 0.49 -5.42
CA ALA A 312 -28.09 1.61 -4.83
C ALA A 312 -27.59 2.58 -5.91
N GLY A 313 -27.52 3.85 -5.55
CA GLY A 313 -27.16 4.96 -6.44
C GLY A 313 -27.45 6.27 -5.74
N LEU A 314 -27.55 7.35 -6.52
CA LEU A 314 -27.91 8.69 -6.02
C LEU A 314 -29.30 8.71 -5.36
N GLU A 315 -30.25 7.95 -5.91
CA GLU A 315 -31.52 7.62 -5.29
C GLU A 315 -31.65 6.09 -5.21
N ALA A 316 -31.84 5.54 -4.02
CA ALA A 316 -32.05 4.12 -3.84
C ALA A 316 -33.48 3.74 -4.28
N THR A 317 -33.61 3.00 -5.37
CA THR A 317 -34.91 2.55 -5.88
C THR A 317 -35.14 1.08 -5.54
N THR A 318 -36.35 0.74 -5.09
CA THR A 318 -36.76 -0.63 -4.78
C THR A 318 -38.13 -0.93 -5.39
N VAL A 319 -38.34 -2.19 -5.77
CA VAL A 319 -39.60 -2.72 -6.29
C VAL A 319 -39.88 -4.07 -5.64
N ARG A 320 -41.15 -4.34 -5.37
CA ARG A 320 -41.61 -5.64 -4.88
C ARG A 320 -41.79 -6.60 -6.06
N PHE A 321 -41.18 -7.78 -5.99
CA PHE A 321 -41.47 -8.86 -6.95
C PHE A 321 -42.78 -9.57 -6.59
N ALA A 322 -43.50 -10.02 -7.62
CA ALA A 322 -44.81 -10.64 -7.46
C ALA A 322 -44.72 -12.13 -7.08
N SER A 323 -43.60 -12.77 -7.38
CA SER A 323 -43.34 -14.17 -7.03
C SER A 323 -43.38 -14.39 -5.52
N VAL A 324 -44.34 -15.20 -5.04
CA VAL A 324 -44.34 -15.72 -3.68
C VAL A 324 -43.32 -16.86 -3.62
N ILE A 325 -42.23 -16.63 -2.91
CA ILE A 325 -41.18 -17.64 -2.73
C ILE A 325 -41.49 -18.38 -1.44
N ASP A 326 -41.87 -19.65 -1.56
CA ASP A 326 -42.01 -20.52 -0.40
C ASP A 326 -40.60 -20.77 0.18
N MET A 327 -40.35 -20.20 1.36
CA MET A 327 -39.07 -20.29 2.07
C MET A 327 -39.15 -21.43 3.08
N SER A 328 -39.20 -22.65 2.55
CA SER A 328 -39.23 -23.93 3.27
C SER A 328 -37.91 -24.28 3.97
N LYS A 329 -37.44 -23.36 4.82
CA LYS A 329 -36.38 -23.45 5.84
C LYS A 329 -34.93 -23.67 5.40
N ASP A 330 -34.64 -24.44 4.35
CA ASP A 330 -33.27 -24.75 3.90
C ASP A 330 -32.89 -24.08 2.56
N ASN A 331 -33.63 -23.04 2.14
CA ASN A 331 -33.37 -22.29 0.92
C ASN A 331 -32.42 -21.10 1.16
N LEU A 332 -31.34 -21.01 0.39
CA LEU A 332 -30.42 -19.87 0.30
C LEU A 332 -30.73 -19.06 -0.98
N MET A 333 -30.46 -17.75 -0.98
CA MET A 333 -30.52 -16.93 -2.19
C MET A 333 -29.27 -16.06 -2.35
N LEU A 334 -28.70 -16.06 -3.56
CA LEU A 334 -27.57 -15.23 -3.98
C LEU A 334 -27.84 -14.65 -5.38
N PHE A 335 -26.98 -13.76 -5.88
CA PHE A 335 -26.97 -13.41 -7.30
C PHE A 335 -25.93 -14.24 -8.06
N SER A 336 -26.28 -14.62 -9.28
CA SER A 336 -25.35 -15.16 -10.26
C SER A 336 -24.40 -14.09 -10.79
N ASP A 337 -23.32 -14.51 -11.45
CA ASP A 337 -22.36 -13.61 -12.11
C ASP A 337 -22.99 -12.77 -13.24
N TYR A 338 -24.20 -13.12 -13.70
CA TYR A 338 -25.01 -12.37 -14.66
C TYR A 338 -25.97 -11.35 -13.99
N GLY A 339 -25.88 -11.15 -12.67
CA GLY A 339 -26.71 -10.22 -11.92
C GLY A 339 -28.20 -10.59 -11.86
N ASP A 340 -28.54 -11.86 -12.09
CA ASP A 340 -29.88 -12.41 -11.84
C ASP A 340 -29.88 -13.18 -10.51
N LEU A 341 -31.05 -13.34 -9.88
CA LEU A 341 -31.14 -14.00 -8.59
C LEU A 341 -31.18 -15.53 -8.77
N MET A 342 -30.45 -16.25 -7.92
CA MET A 342 -30.45 -17.71 -7.85
C MET A 342 -30.89 -18.14 -6.46
N LEU A 343 -31.98 -18.91 -6.41
CA LEU A 343 -32.39 -19.64 -5.23
C LEU A 343 -31.71 -21.02 -5.25
N ILE A 344 -31.11 -21.41 -4.13
CA ILE A 344 -30.38 -22.66 -3.96
C ILE A 344 -31.08 -23.45 -2.84
N GLU A 345 -31.55 -24.65 -3.19
CA GLU A 345 -32.19 -25.59 -2.26
C GLU A 345 -31.24 -26.78 -2.05
N ALA A 346 -30.79 -26.97 -0.81
CA ALA A 346 -29.89 -28.07 -0.45
C ALA A 346 -30.66 -29.39 -0.31
N ARG A 347 -30.28 -30.40 -1.08
CA ARG A 347 -30.96 -31.70 -1.15
C ARG A 347 -30.03 -32.82 -0.72
N GLU A 348 -30.39 -33.53 0.34
CA GLU A 348 -29.66 -34.73 0.75
C GLU A 348 -29.89 -35.86 -0.26
N ASP A 349 -28.80 -36.42 -0.79
CA ASP A 349 -28.88 -37.72 -1.49
C ASP A 349 -28.94 -38.84 -0.42
N LEU A 350 -29.71 -39.89 -0.74
CA LEU A 350 -29.84 -41.10 0.08
C LEU A 350 -28.92 -42.23 -0.41
N LEU A 351 -28.24 -42.06 -1.55
CA LEU A 351 -27.32 -43.03 -2.16
C LEU A 351 -25.85 -42.61 -2.00
N LEU A 352 -25.55 -41.32 -2.13
CA LEU A 352 -24.24 -40.74 -1.85
C LEU A 352 -24.21 -40.08 -0.46
N THR A 353 -23.05 -40.07 0.21
CA THR A 353 -22.86 -39.38 1.50
C THR A 353 -22.60 -37.88 1.32
N GLY A 354 -23.40 -37.23 0.48
CA GLY A 354 -23.25 -35.85 0.05
C GLY A 354 -24.59 -35.11 -0.03
N VAL A 355 -24.49 -33.80 -0.21
CA VAL A 355 -25.62 -32.89 -0.38
C VAL A 355 -25.52 -32.27 -1.76
N ASP A 356 -26.55 -32.45 -2.55
CA ASP A 356 -26.71 -31.90 -3.89
C ASP A 356 -27.46 -30.56 -3.84
N PHE A 357 -27.39 -29.75 -4.91
CA PHE A 357 -27.94 -28.40 -4.91
C PHE A 357 -28.88 -28.15 -6.10
N ASN A 358 -30.17 -27.94 -5.80
CA ASN A 358 -31.17 -27.53 -6.77
C ASN A 358 -31.06 -26.01 -7.03
N HIS A 359 -30.78 -25.62 -8.28
CA HIS A 359 -30.70 -24.23 -8.70
C HIS A 359 -31.98 -23.76 -9.37
N LYS A 360 -32.58 -22.67 -8.86
CA LYS A 360 -33.75 -22.00 -9.45
C LYS A 360 -33.44 -20.53 -9.72
N VAL A 361 -33.23 -20.20 -11.00
CA VAL A 361 -32.95 -18.83 -11.44
C VAL A 361 -34.24 -18.00 -11.50
N ILE A 362 -34.17 -16.79 -10.97
CA ILE A 362 -35.18 -15.74 -11.03
C ILE A 362 -34.60 -14.62 -11.90
N ILE A 363 -35.01 -14.57 -13.16
CA ILE A 363 -34.55 -13.57 -14.13
C ILE A 363 -35.10 -12.21 -13.71
N VAL A 364 -34.23 -11.31 -13.24
CA VAL A 364 -34.59 -10.01 -12.67
C VAL A 364 -35.37 -9.19 -13.68
N GLN A 365 -34.92 -9.16 -14.95
CA GLN A 365 -35.60 -8.43 -16.02
C GLN A 365 -37.04 -8.92 -16.28
N GLN A 366 -37.31 -10.22 -16.09
CA GLN A 366 -38.66 -10.76 -16.25
C GLN A 366 -39.59 -10.34 -15.10
N GLU A 367 -39.12 -10.36 -13.85
CA GLU A 367 -39.91 -9.87 -12.72
C GLU A 367 -40.11 -8.34 -12.75
N LEU A 368 -39.11 -7.58 -13.22
CA LEU A 368 -39.25 -6.12 -13.44
C LEU A 368 -40.40 -5.78 -14.39
N THR A 369 -40.56 -6.51 -15.49
CA THR A 369 -41.70 -6.32 -16.42
C THR A 369 -43.06 -6.77 -15.88
N ARG A 370 -43.09 -7.50 -14.76
CA ARG A 370 -44.33 -7.94 -14.07
C ARG A 370 -44.76 -7.00 -12.93
N THR A 371 -44.00 -5.95 -12.65
CA THR A 371 -44.32 -4.97 -11.60
C THR A 371 -45.57 -4.15 -11.91
N THR A 372 -46.27 -3.70 -10.87
CA THR A 372 -47.45 -2.82 -10.97
C THR A 372 -47.28 -1.62 -10.03
N PRO A 373 -47.16 -0.37 -10.56
CA PRO A 373 -47.06 -0.02 -11.98
C PRO A 373 -45.77 -0.56 -12.64
N PRO A 374 -45.72 -0.70 -13.97
CA PRO A 374 -44.52 -1.17 -14.67
C PRO A 374 -43.34 -0.22 -14.49
N VAL A 375 -42.12 -0.77 -14.33
CA VAL A 375 -40.90 0.03 -14.33
C VAL A 375 -40.68 0.69 -15.69
N GLN A 376 -40.44 2.01 -15.69
CA GLN A 376 -40.05 2.77 -16.88
C GLN A 376 -38.69 2.27 -17.42
N SER A 377 -38.61 2.07 -18.73
CA SER A 377 -37.39 1.70 -19.47
C SER A 377 -36.19 2.61 -19.17
N CYS A 378 -34.98 2.07 -19.29
CA CYS A 378 -33.77 2.85 -19.04
C CYS A 378 -33.67 4.07 -20.00
N PRO A 379 -33.33 5.27 -19.52
CA PRO A 379 -33.21 6.47 -20.36
C PRO A 379 -31.90 6.54 -21.17
N VAL A 380 -31.09 5.48 -21.16
CA VAL A 380 -29.78 5.38 -21.83
C VAL A 380 -29.64 4.02 -22.53
N GLU A 381 -29.11 4.01 -23.75
CA GLU A 381 -28.86 2.81 -24.57
C GLU A 381 -27.38 2.39 -24.58
N GLN A 382 -26.46 3.32 -24.26
CA GLN A 382 -25.03 3.04 -24.11
C GLN A 382 -24.43 3.98 -23.07
N PHE A 383 -23.55 3.47 -22.20
CA PHE A 383 -22.77 4.26 -21.24
C PHE A 383 -21.39 3.64 -21.05
N HIS A 384 -20.31 4.36 -21.38
CA HIS A 384 -18.93 3.85 -21.26
C HIS A 384 -17.91 4.98 -21.11
N SER A 385 -16.70 4.64 -20.64
CA SER A 385 -15.55 5.55 -20.60
C SER A 385 -14.23 4.81 -20.80
N THR A 386 -13.17 5.55 -21.09
CA THR A 386 -11.79 5.05 -21.16
C THR A 386 -11.08 5.04 -19.80
N PHE A 387 -11.81 5.23 -18.70
CA PHE A 387 -11.27 5.38 -17.34
C PHE A 387 -11.89 4.43 -16.30
N ALA A 388 -12.91 3.65 -16.68
CA ALA A 388 -13.65 2.83 -15.74
C ALA A 388 -12.76 1.72 -15.16
N GLY A 389 -12.54 1.75 -13.85
CA GLY A 389 -11.66 0.82 -13.12
C GLY A 389 -10.19 1.24 -13.05
N GLU A 390 -9.79 2.30 -13.75
CA GLU A 390 -8.39 2.75 -13.82
C GLU A 390 -7.96 3.61 -12.63
N LEU A 391 -6.65 3.56 -12.35
CA LEU A 391 -5.98 4.33 -11.29
C LEU A 391 -5.08 5.42 -11.88
N PHE A 392 -5.48 6.67 -11.69
CA PHE A 392 -4.74 7.86 -12.11
C PHE A 392 -3.92 8.41 -10.94
N TYR A 393 -2.78 9.00 -11.26
CA TYR A 393 -1.93 9.72 -10.31
C TYR A 393 -1.94 11.20 -10.69
N ILE A 394 -2.23 12.07 -9.71
CA ILE A 394 -2.16 13.51 -9.90
C ILE A 394 -1.06 14.10 -9.01
N ASP A 395 -0.09 14.74 -9.66
CA ASP A 395 1.03 15.43 -9.02
C ASP A 395 0.75 16.94 -8.94
N MET A 396 1.63 17.68 -8.26
CA MET A 396 1.61 19.14 -8.24
C MET A 396 1.57 19.72 -9.66
N GLY A 397 0.76 20.76 -9.85
CA GLY A 397 0.52 21.42 -11.15
C GLY A 397 -0.13 20.56 -12.25
N SER A 398 -0.39 19.28 -12.01
CA SER A 398 -0.78 18.32 -13.06
C SER A 398 -2.31 18.21 -13.21
N THR A 399 -2.79 17.98 -14.43
CA THR A 399 -4.22 17.82 -14.73
C THR A 399 -4.53 16.43 -15.32
N VAL A 400 -5.60 15.80 -14.86
CA VAL A 400 -6.10 14.52 -15.40
C VAL A 400 -7.40 14.79 -16.17
N HIS A 401 -7.46 14.33 -17.43
CA HIS A 401 -8.65 14.45 -18.27
C HIS A 401 -9.39 13.11 -18.33
N LEU A 402 -10.65 13.10 -17.88
CA LEU A 402 -11.53 11.94 -17.90
C LEU A 402 -12.66 12.17 -18.91
N SER A 403 -12.91 11.20 -19.79
CA SER A 403 -13.95 11.29 -20.84
C SER A 403 -14.90 10.10 -20.77
N ALA A 404 -16.21 10.38 -20.78
CA ALA A 404 -17.28 9.39 -20.78
C ALA A 404 -18.29 9.71 -21.89
N VAL A 405 -18.83 8.67 -22.51
CA VAL A 405 -19.75 8.75 -23.66
C VAL A 405 -21.05 8.03 -23.29
N TYR A 406 -22.18 8.67 -23.60
CA TYR A 406 -23.50 8.09 -23.43
C TYR A 406 -24.38 8.32 -24.65
N ILE A 407 -25.35 7.43 -24.87
CA ILE A 407 -26.41 7.57 -25.87
C ILE A 407 -27.76 7.53 -25.14
N PRO A 408 -28.57 8.61 -25.14
CA PRO A 408 -29.88 8.62 -24.50
C PRO A 408 -30.93 7.89 -25.34
N SER A 409 -31.83 7.16 -24.67
CA SER A 409 -32.94 6.46 -25.32
C SER A 409 -33.92 7.45 -26.00
N PRO A 410 -34.55 7.09 -27.13
CA PRO A 410 -35.52 7.95 -27.81
C PRO A 410 -36.59 8.53 -26.87
N LEU A 411 -36.84 9.83 -27.02
CA LEU A 411 -37.80 10.63 -26.22
C LEU A 411 -37.48 10.80 -24.72
N CYS A 412 -36.44 10.14 -24.19
CA CYS A 412 -35.97 10.37 -22.82
C CYS A 412 -35.08 11.63 -22.73
N LYS A 413 -35.20 12.38 -21.64
CA LYS A 413 -34.20 13.38 -21.23
C LYS A 413 -33.30 12.76 -20.18
N PHE A 414 -32.00 12.93 -20.35
CA PHE A 414 -30.99 12.35 -19.47
C PHE A 414 -29.85 13.35 -19.22
N PHE A 415 -29.26 13.30 -18.02
CA PHE A 415 -28.13 14.12 -17.59
C PHE A 415 -27.16 13.28 -16.75
N PRO A 416 -25.89 13.14 -17.13
CA PRO A 416 -24.90 12.48 -16.28
C PRO A 416 -24.52 13.40 -15.11
N LEU A 417 -24.47 12.84 -13.90
CA LEU A 417 -23.92 13.54 -12.74
C LEU A 417 -22.48 13.09 -12.48
N VAL A 418 -21.55 14.04 -12.42
CA VAL A 418 -20.18 13.79 -11.95
C VAL A 418 -20.15 14.03 -10.45
N THR A 419 -19.74 13.01 -9.70
CA THR A 419 -19.51 13.07 -8.25
C THR A 419 -18.03 12.82 -7.95
N VAL A 420 -17.50 13.48 -6.92
CA VAL A 420 -16.08 13.45 -6.56
C VAL A 420 -15.96 13.30 -5.06
N THR A 421 -15.40 12.19 -4.57
CA THR A 421 -15.11 12.04 -3.14
C THR A 421 -13.95 12.95 -2.75
N GLU A 422 -14.03 13.59 -1.58
CA GLU A 422 -13.00 14.48 -1.05
C GLU A 422 -12.51 15.54 -2.08
N SER A 423 -13.43 16.21 -2.76
CA SER A 423 -13.13 17.24 -3.78
C SER A 423 -12.12 18.31 -3.33
N LYS A 424 -12.05 18.59 -2.02
CA LYS A 424 -11.05 19.48 -1.39
C LYS A 424 -9.59 19.04 -1.60
N LEU A 425 -9.32 17.75 -1.84
CA LEU A 425 -8.00 17.24 -2.21
C LEU A 425 -7.56 17.72 -3.60
N LEU A 426 -8.52 17.80 -4.53
CA LEU A 426 -8.31 18.15 -5.94
C LEU A 426 -8.44 19.66 -6.20
N SER A 427 -9.09 20.41 -5.32
CA SER A 427 -9.09 21.88 -5.39
C SER A 427 -7.77 22.47 -4.90
N VAL A 428 -7.16 23.33 -5.72
CA VAL A 428 -5.95 24.08 -5.37
C VAL A 428 -6.26 25.03 -4.20
N ASP A 429 -5.71 24.73 -3.03
CA ASP A 429 -5.86 25.52 -1.80
C ASP A 429 -4.64 25.28 -0.91
N GLU A 430 -4.05 26.33 -0.36
CA GLU A 430 -2.58 26.48 -0.26
C GLU A 430 -1.81 25.59 0.76
N ASN A 431 -2.45 24.62 1.40
CA ASN A 431 -1.79 23.66 2.30
C ASN A 431 -1.58 22.30 1.62
N SER A 432 -0.44 22.15 0.93
CA SER A 432 -0.11 21.00 0.07
C SER A 432 0.55 19.81 0.79
N SER A 433 1.13 20.03 1.97
CA SER A 433 1.92 19.05 2.73
C SER A 433 1.10 17.88 3.29
N LEU A 434 -0.18 18.11 3.56
CA LEU A 434 -1.08 17.14 4.23
C LEU A 434 -1.81 16.17 3.27
N ARG A 435 -1.61 16.29 1.95
CA ARG A 435 -2.43 15.61 0.91
C ARG A 435 -1.77 14.41 0.21
N LYS A 436 -0.50 14.11 0.50
CA LYS A 436 0.25 13.05 -0.22
C LYS A 436 -0.23 11.66 0.23
N GLY A 437 -0.72 10.87 -0.72
CA GLY A 437 -1.27 9.53 -0.48
C GLY A 437 -2.79 9.50 -0.28
N SER A 438 -3.47 10.64 -0.34
CA SER A 438 -4.93 10.70 -0.29
C SER A 438 -5.57 10.19 -1.59
N LEU A 439 -6.71 9.52 -1.47
CA LEU A 439 -7.44 8.89 -2.59
C LEU A 439 -8.79 9.58 -2.83
N SER A 440 -8.93 10.21 -3.99
CA SER A 440 -10.24 10.66 -4.49
C SER A 440 -10.81 9.62 -5.47
N THR A 441 -12.13 9.51 -5.53
CA THR A 441 -12.84 8.73 -6.54
C THR A 441 -13.77 9.65 -7.30
N VAL A 442 -13.62 9.67 -8.63
CA VAL A 442 -14.53 10.36 -9.54
C VAL A 442 -15.49 9.32 -10.10
N ALA A 443 -16.78 9.49 -9.82
CA ALA A 443 -17.83 8.62 -10.31
C ALA A 443 -18.81 9.43 -11.15
N VAL A 444 -18.95 9.04 -12.43
CA VAL A 444 -19.98 9.55 -13.33
C VAL A 444 -21.15 8.58 -13.28
N ASP A 445 -22.29 9.01 -12.76
CA ASP A 445 -23.50 8.18 -12.63
C ASP A 445 -24.69 8.77 -13.38
N LEU A 446 -25.69 7.93 -13.60
CA LEU A 446 -26.89 8.25 -14.37
C LEU A 446 -27.98 8.82 -13.44
N MET A 447 -28.31 10.11 -13.56
CA MET A 447 -29.48 10.69 -12.87
C MET A 447 -30.76 9.97 -13.29
N GLY A 448 -31.59 9.59 -12.31
CA GLY A 448 -32.81 8.83 -12.56
C GLY A 448 -32.60 7.35 -12.92
N ARG A 449 -31.43 6.75 -12.62
CA ARG A 449 -31.21 5.30 -12.79
C ARG A 449 -32.10 4.48 -11.86
N ASN A 450 -33.28 4.14 -12.35
CA ASN A 450 -34.14 3.15 -11.73
C ASN A 450 -33.60 1.71 -11.94
N VAL A 451 -34.32 0.74 -11.36
CA VAL A 451 -33.99 -0.70 -11.43
C VAL A 451 -33.95 -1.31 -12.85
N SER A 452 -34.46 -0.64 -13.90
CA SER A 452 -34.46 -1.19 -15.28
C SER A 452 -33.11 -1.13 -16.00
N CYS A 453 -32.21 -0.24 -15.60
CA CYS A 453 -30.93 -0.01 -16.27
C CYS A 453 -29.87 -1.07 -15.94
N LYS A 454 -30.26 -2.36 -15.80
CA LYS A 454 -29.45 -3.44 -15.18
C LYS A 454 -27.96 -3.34 -15.53
N ASP A 455 -27.68 -3.23 -16.83
CA ASP A 455 -26.33 -3.34 -17.41
C ASP A 455 -25.50 -2.03 -17.40
N PHE A 456 -26.03 -0.92 -16.84
CA PHE A 456 -25.34 0.39 -16.81
C PHE A 456 -24.94 0.84 -15.39
N ASN A 457 -23.65 0.66 -15.10
CA ASN A 457 -23.02 0.96 -13.81
C ASN A 457 -22.47 2.39 -13.75
N PRO A 458 -22.21 2.96 -12.56
CA PRO A 458 -21.51 4.23 -12.46
C PRO A 458 -20.06 4.07 -12.93
N LEU A 459 -19.63 4.88 -13.89
CA LEU A 459 -18.26 4.84 -14.41
C LEU A 459 -17.33 5.49 -13.39
N LYS A 460 -16.38 4.74 -12.84
CA LYS A 460 -15.52 5.16 -11.73
C LYS A 460 -14.04 5.20 -12.14
N ALA A 461 -13.38 6.32 -11.87
CA ALA A 461 -11.93 6.46 -11.86
C ALA A 461 -11.44 6.69 -10.42
N HIS A 462 -10.31 6.08 -10.07
CA HIS A 462 -9.61 6.37 -8.82
C HIS A 462 -8.46 7.35 -9.10
N ILE A 463 -8.30 8.38 -8.27
CA ILE A 463 -7.25 9.40 -8.39
C ILE A 463 -6.45 9.45 -7.09
N LEU A 464 -5.20 9.03 -7.14
CA LEU A 464 -4.25 9.17 -6.03
C LEU A 464 -3.50 10.50 -6.13
N VAL A 465 -3.52 11.29 -5.05
CA VAL A 465 -2.72 12.52 -4.95
C VAL A 465 -1.29 12.17 -4.52
N GLY A 466 -0.32 12.32 -5.42
CA GLY A 466 1.06 11.93 -5.13
C GLY A 466 1.97 11.83 -6.35
N CYS A 467 3.05 11.06 -6.21
CA CYS A 467 4.04 10.86 -7.27
C CYS A 467 3.58 9.77 -8.25
N PRO A 468 3.47 10.04 -9.57
CA PRO A 468 3.24 9.02 -10.58
C PRO A 468 4.46 8.10 -10.69
N PRO A 469 4.29 6.77 -10.79
CA PRO A 469 5.41 5.82 -10.73
C PRO A 469 6.41 5.94 -11.90
N GLY A 470 6.01 6.56 -13.02
CA GLY A 470 6.90 6.85 -14.15
C GLY A 470 7.68 8.17 -14.05
N LYS A 471 7.37 9.05 -13.08
CA LYS A 471 7.88 10.44 -13.05
C LYS A 471 9.28 10.52 -12.42
N HIS A 472 10.27 10.95 -13.21
CA HIS A 472 11.68 11.01 -12.81
C HIS A 472 12.43 12.13 -13.53
N THR A 473 13.62 12.50 -13.03
CA THR A 473 14.49 13.49 -13.67
C THR A 473 15.62 12.85 -14.47
N ARG A 474 16.01 13.51 -15.57
CA ARG A 474 17.18 13.20 -16.38
C ARG A 474 18.09 14.43 -16.51
N ILE A 475 19.31 14.20 -16.95
CA ILE A 475 20.31 15.22 -17.27
C ILE A 475 20.45 15.28 -18.79
N LEU A 476 20.36 16.49 -19.35
CA LEU A 476 20.62 16.74 -20.77
C LEU A 476 22.12 16.58 -21.08
N LYS A 477 22.45 15.92 -22.20
CA LYS A 477 23.79 15.39 -22.52
C LYS A 477 24.39 15.97 -23.80
N ASP A 478 24.20 17.27 -24.04
CA ASP A 478 24.60 17.96 -25.29
C ASP A 478 26.09 17.80 -25.65
N ILE A 479 26.97 17.92 -24.66
CA ILE A 479 28.42 17.82 -24.86
C ILE A 479 29.02 16.91 -23.78
N THR A 480 29.38 15.70 -24.19
CA THR A 480 30.09 14.71 -23.36
C THR A 480 31.50 14.45 -23.85
N THR A 481 32.36 13.94 -22.97
CA THR A 481 33.68 13.40 -23.31
C THR A 481 33.63 12.40 -24.45
N CYS A 482 32.63 11.51 -24.45
CA CYS A 482 32.36 10.53 -25.52
C CYS A 482 32.10 11.22 -26.86
N THR A 483 31.17 12.20 -26.92
CA THR A 483 30.88 12.95 -28.16
C THR A 483 32.04 13.82 -28.66
N LYS A 484 33.06 14.06 -27.83
CA LYS A 484 34.26 14.83 -28.17
C LYS A 484 35.52 13.98 -28.31
N GLY A 485 35.42 12.65 -28.19
CA GLY A 485 36.55 11.72 -28.30
C GLY A 485 37.60 11.84 -27.18
N THR A 486 37.26 12.46 -26.05
CA THR A 486 38.16 12.58 -24.88
C THR A 486 38.30 11.25 -24.13
N PHE A 487 37.22 10.48 -24.11
CA PHE A 487 37.17 9.06 -23.74
C PHE A 487 36.29 8.34 -24.77
N THR A 488 36.53 7.07 -25.04
CA THR A 488 35.59 6.23 -25.79
C THR A 488 34.63 5.51 -24.84
N GLN A 489 33.52 4.96 -25.36
CA GLN A 489 32.56 4.26 -24.51
C GLN A 489 33.15 2.95 -23.96
N GLU A 490 33.97 2.27 -24.75
CA GLU A 490 34.67 1.03 -24.42
C GLU A 490 35.71 1.26 -23.33
N GLN A 491 36.48 2.36 -23.41
CA GLN A 491 37.43 2.77 -22.38
C GLN A 491 36.77 2.97 -21.01
N LEU A 492 35.51 3.43 -20.98
CA LEU A 492 34.73 3.63 -19.76
C LEU A 492 33.94 2.38 -19.33
N GLN A 493 34.00 1.29 -20.09
CA GLN A 493 33.44 -0.02 -19.77
C GLN A 493 34.49 -1.00 -19.21
N ASP A 494 35.74 -0.94 -19.68
CA ASP A 494 36.80 -1.84 -19.24
C ASP A 494 37.45 -1.40 -17.91
N ASN A 495 36.76 -1.68 -16.80
CA ASN A 495 37.25 -1.52 -15.43
C ASN A 495 37.87 -0.13 -15.13
N PHE A 496 37.36 0.91 -15.79
CA PHE A 496 37.93 2.26 -15.72
C PHE A 496 37.97 2.75 -14.28
N SER A 497 39.11 3.29 -13.86
CA SER A 497 39.26 3.88 -12.54
C SER A 497 40.03 5.20 -12.59
N TYR A 498 39.71 6.08 -11.66
CA TYR A 498 40.36 7.38 -11.51
C TYR A 498 40.71 7.63 -10.04
N VAL A 499 41.61 8.60 -9.83
CA VAL A 499 42.13 8.94 -8.50
C VAL A 499 41.70 10.35 -8.13
N ILE A 500 41.12 10.50 -6.95
CA ILE A 500 40.78 11.78 -6.33
C ILE A 500 41.88 12.10 -5.30
N PRO A 501 42.68 13.17 -5.48
CA PRO A 501 43.75 13.51 -4.55
C PRO A 501 43.21 13.93 -3.17
N LYS A 502 43.92 13.55 -2.10
CA LYS A 502 43.54 13.87 -0.70
C LYS A 502 43.44 15.36 -0.34
N ALA A 503 43.91 16.24 -1.22
CA ALA A 503 43.80 17.69 -1.05
C ALA A 503 42.40 18.24 -1.37
N VAL A 504 41.52 17.48 -2.03
CA VAL A 504 40.25 17.99 -2.61
C VAL A 504 38.98 17.28 -2.13
N TYR A 505 39.08 16.25 -1.29
CA TYR A 505 37.92 15.48 -0.80
C TYR A 505 37.93 15.22 0.72
N ASP A 506 36.74 15.04 1.29
CA ASP A 506 36.52 14.68 2.70
C ASP A 506 35.94 13.25 2.80
N PRO A 507 36.65 12.27 3.40
CA PRO A 507 36.15 10.89 3.52
C PRO A 507 34.87 10.77 4.35
N GLN A 508 34.55 11.76 5.18
CA GLN A 508 33.33 11.77 5.99
C GLN A 508 32.14 12.42 5.26
N HIS A 509 32.34 13.03 4.09
CA HIS A 509 31.31 13.76 3.33
C HIS A 509 30.67 14.92 4.12
N LEU A 510 31.42 15.50 5.08
CA LEU A 510 31.01 16.60 5.96
C LEU A 510 31.58 17.96 5.53
N PHE A 511 32.12 18.04 4.31
CA PHE A 511 32.77 19.22 3.73
C PHE A 511 33.91 19.78 4.61
N ARG A 512 34.70 18.91 5.24
CA ARG A 512 35.84 19.26 6.10
C ARG A 512 37.16 19.28 5.31
N PRO A 513 37.78 20.45 5.05
CA PRO A 513 38.99 20.50 4.24
C PRO A 513 40.18 19.80 4.90
N GLY A 514 40.93 19.03 4.12
CA GLY A 514 42.17 18.37 4.56
C GLY A 514 41.99 17.18 5.52
N SER A 515 40.80 16.57 5.61
CA SER A 515 40.54 15.39 6.44
C SER A 515 41.08 14.08 5.87
N ALA A 516 41.37 14.00 4.57
CA ALA A 516 41.85 12.78 3.90
C ALA A 516 43.36 12.52 4.15
N SER A 517 43.70 11.26 4.44
CA SER A 517 45.07 10.81 4.72
C SER A 517 45.82 10.29 3.49
N SER A 518 45.10 9.62 2.58
CA SER A 518 45.58 9.03 1.32
C SER A 518 44.68 9.45 0.15
N ASP A 519 45.17 9.31 -1.08
CA ASP A 519 44.35 9.53 -2.27
C ASP A 519 43.29 8.41 -2.41
N LEU A 520 42.16 8.72 -3.05
CA LEU A 520 41.01 7.83 -3.18
C LEU A 520 40.89 7.28 -4.61
N HIS A 521 40.89 5.96 -4.74
CA HIS A 521 40.69 5.25 -6.01
C HIS A 521 39.21 4.92 -6.21
N ILE A 522 38.61 5.42 -7.28
CA ILE A 522 37.21 5.17 -7.63
C ILE A 522 37.14 4.30 -8.89
N SER A 523 36.35 3.23 -8.83
CA SER A 523 35.92 2.46 -10.01
C SER A 523 34.72 3.17 -10.66
N TYR A 524 34.75 3.33 -11.98
CA TYR A 524 33.76 4.11 -12.71
C TYR A 524 32.68 3.22 -13.33
N SER A 525 31.42 3.49 -13.02
CA SER A 525 30.28 2.79 -13.60
C SER A 525 29.60 3.63 -14.68
N ILE A 526 29.82 3.30 -15.96
CA ILE A 526 29.15 3.97 -17.08
C ILE A 526 27.65 3.66 -17.14
N THR A 527 27.17 2.56 -16.58
CA THR A 527 25.71 2.29 -16.50
C THR A 527 25.01 3.27 -15.57
N ASP A 528 25.70 3.71 -14.52
CA ASP A 528 25.09 4.48 -13.43
C ASP A 528 25.37 5.98 -13.56
N TYR A 529 26.51 6.35 -14.16
CA TYR A 529 26.96 7.73 -14.34
C TYR A 529 26.95 8.22 -15.80
N PHE A 530 26.76 7.33 -16.77
CA PHE A 530 26.79 7.59 -18.23
C PHE A 530 28.15 8.13 -18.73
N CYS A 531 28.19 8.69 -19.94
CA CYS A 531 29.35 9.45 -20.43
C CYS A 531 29.44 10.82 -19.72
N PRO A 532 30.60 11.19 -19.13
CA PRO A 532 30.75 12.47 -18.45
C PRO A 532 30.45 13.70 -19.33
N LEU A 533 29.73 14.67 -18.77
CA LEU A 533 29.59 16.01 -19.35
C LEU A 533 30.98 16.67 -19.41
N LEU A 534 31.31 17.31 -20.52
CA LEU A 534 32.63 17.97 -20.70
C LEU A 534 32.53 19.46 -20.37
N VAL A 535 33.22 19.92 -19.32
CA VAL A 535 33.14 21.30 -18.82
C VAL A 535 34.52 21.93 -18.71
N TYR A 536 34.70 23.14 -19.24
CA TYR A 536 35.93 23.90 -19.09
C TYR A 536 35.97 24.55 -17.70
N HIS A 537 37.11 24.45 -17.00
CA HIS A 537 37.19 24.85 -15.59
C HIS A 537 36.82 26.32 -15.33
N ASP A 538 37.32 27.24 -16.16
CA ASP A 538 37.08 28.69 -16.09
C ASP A 538 35.80 29.09 -16.86
N THR A 539 34.72 28.33 -16.69
CA THR A 539 33.41 28.62 -17.30
C THR A 539 32.28 28.33 -16.32
N PRO A 540 31.52 29.35 -15.87
CA PRO A 540 30.41 29.16 -14.94
C PRO A 540 29.33 28.25 -15.53
N TRP A 541 29.11 27.11 -14.87
CA TRP A 541 28.34 25.98 -15.40
C TRP A 541 27.13 25.62 -14.52
N ILE A 542 26.14 24.96 -15.09
CA ILE A 542 24.97 24.42 -14.38
C ILE A 542 24.44 23.19 -15.13
N PRO A 543 24.02 22.10 -14.46
CA PRO A 543 23.38 20.98 -15.13
C PRO A 543 22.00 21.39 -15.65
N SER A 544 21.69 21.06 -16.90
CA SER A 544 20.33 21.15 -17.42
C SER A 544 19.56 19.87 -17.07
N LEU A 545 18.47 20.06 -16.32
CA LEU A 545 17.62 18.99 -15.79
C LEU A 545 16.32 18.90 -16.59
N GLU A 546 15.92 17.69 -16.92
CA GLU A 546 14.68 17.39 -17.65
C GLU A 546 13.75 16.56 -16.77
N LEU A 547 12.45 16.83 -16.83
CA LEU A 547 11.41 16.04 -16.20
C LEU A 547 10.78 15.08 -17.23
N TRP A 548 10.74 13.79 -16.90
CA TRP A 548 10.23 12.72 -17.77
C TRP A 548 9.17 11.90 -17.05
N ASN A 549 8.19 11.40 -17.82
CA ASN A 549 7.20 10.42 -17.36
C ASN A 549 7.33 9.16 -18.22
N GLY A 550 7.95 8.11 -17.68
CA GLY A 550 8.30 6.91 -18.44
C GLY A 550 9.26 7.22 -19.60
N ASN A 551 8.74 7.26 -20.83
CA ASN A 551 9.50 7.60 -22.05
C ASN A 551 9.05 8.93 -22.69
N GLU A 552 8.17 9.69 -22.05
CA GLU A 552 7.71 11.00 -22.51
C GLU A 552 8.46 12.12 -21.79
N PHE A 553 8.96 13.11 -22.54
CA PHE A 553 9.53 14.34 -22.01
C PHE A 553 8.37 15.27 -21.60
N VAL A 554 8.44 15.83 -20.38
CA VAL A 554 7.41 16.73 -19.86
C VAL A 554 7.86 18.19 -20.00
N GLU A 555 8.99 18.54 -19.38
CA GLU A 555 9.52 19.91 -19.36
C GLU A 555 11.00 19.95 -18.93
N GLN A 556 11.64 21.12 -19.06
CA GLN A 556 12.91 21.41 -18.39
C GLN A 556 12.62 21.88 -16.96
N VAL A 557 13.35 21.35 -15.97
CA VAL A 557 13.10 21.64 -14.54
C VAL A 557 13.41 23.11 -14.22
N SER A 558 12.37 23.84 -13.84
CA SER A 558 12.40 25.27 -13.48
C SER A 558 12.52 25.54 -11.98
N ALA A 559 12.49 24.48 -11.17
CA ALA A 559 12.48 24.50 -9.71
C ALA A 559 13.87 24.66 -9.07
N ASP A 560 13.87 25.02 -7.78
CA ASP A 560 15.07 25.05 -6.94
C ASP A 560 15.61 23.63 -6.67
N PHE A 561 16.90 23.44 -6.93
CA PHE A 561 17.64 22.20 -6.71
C PHE A 561 18.99 22.44 -6.04
N VAL A 562 19.52 21.38 -5.45
CA VAL A 562 20.85 21.36 -4.81
C VAL A 562 21.66 20.19 -5.33
N MET A 563 22.99 20.28 -5.22
CA MET A 563 23.88 19.20 -5.63
C MET A 563 25.05 19.02 -4.66
N PHE A 564 25.53 17.78 -4.55
CA PHE A 564 26.75 17.41 -3.86
C PHE A 564 27.54 16.40 -4.70
N GLU A 565 28.84 16.31 -4.46
CA GLU A 565 29.72 15.33 -5.11
C GLU A 565 29.78 14.06 -4.24
N VAL A 566 29.54 12.90 -4.83
CA VAL A 566 29.21 11.66 -4.09
C VAL A 566 30.42 10.96 -3.48
N ASN A 567 31.64 11.36 -3.84
CA ASN A 567 32.90 10.86 -3.28
C ASN A 567 33.50 11.85 -2.25
N GLY A 568 32.75 12.90 -1.89
CA GLY A 568 33.14 13.87 -0.87
C GLY A 568 34.02 15.01 -1.38
N MET A 569 34.15 15.23 -2.70
CA MET A 569 34.89 16.39 -3.22
C MET A 569 34.21 17.71 -2.82
N TYR A 570 34.99 18.68 -2.38
CA TYR A 570 34.51 19.99 -1.89
C TYR A 570 35.17 21.21 -2.59
N ASN A 571 36.00 20.98 -3.60
CA ASN A 571 36.87 21.98 -4.20
C ASN A 571 36.20 22.91 -5.24
N TYR A 572 34.93 22.67 -5.60
CA TYR A 572 34.12 23.56 -6.44
C TYR A 572 33.43 24.65 -5.60
N GLN A 573 32.97 25.71 -6.26
CA GLN A 573 32.37 26.89 -5.63
C GLN A 573 31.08 27.32 -6.33
N TYR A 574 30.34 28.24 -5.73
CA TYR A 574 29.14 28.86 -6.33
C TYR A 574 29.40 30.32 -6.72
N LEU A 575 28.85 30.75 -7.86
CA LEU A 575 29.08 32.07 -8.45
C LEU A 575 28.42 33.23 -7.68
N GLN A 576 27.35 32.98 -6.92
CA GLN A 576 26.65 34.02 -6.16
C GLN A 576 26.82 33.84 -4.65
N SER A 577 27.07 34.95 -3.95
CA SER A 577 26.91 35.04 -2.50
C SER A 577 25.43 35.12 -2.07
N VAL A 578 25.14 35.03 -0.77
CA VAL A 578 23.80 35.29 -0.20
C VAL A 578 23.28 36.67 -0.61
N GLN A 579 24.16 37.67 -0.64
CA GLN A 579 23.85 39.04 -1.06
C GLN A 579 23.56 39.13 -2.57
N ASP A 580 24.39 38.53 -3.43
CA ASP A 580 24.16 38.52 -4.88
C ASP A 580 22.89 37.75 -5.28
N ALA A 581 22.58 36.68 -4.56
CA ALA A 581 21.34 35.94 -4.69
C ALA A 581 20.11 36.77 -4.25
N LYS A 582 20.31 37.92 -3.60
CA LYS A 582 19.28 38.79 -3.01
C LYS A 582 18.39 38.03 -2.03
N CYS A 583 18.98 37.27 -1.12
CA CYS A 583 18.22 36.64 -0.05
C CYS A 583 17.65 37.68 0.92
N VAL A 584 16.52 37.35 1.54
CA VAL A 584 15.85 38.11 2.61
C VAL A 584 16.23 37.52 3.97
N SER A 585 16.32 36.19 4.04
CA SER A 585 16.72 35.41 5.21
C SER A 585 17.97 34.57 4.93
N GLN A 586 18.65 34.08 5.97
CA GLN A 586 19.85 33.26 5.86
C GLN A 586 19.53 31.91 5.20
N PRO A 587 20.10 31.58 4.02
CA PRO A 587 19.89 30.30 3.35
C PRO A 587 20.49 29.13 4.14
N GLN A 588 19.87 27.97 3.96
CA GLN A 588 20.42 26.67 4.35
C GLN A 588 21.66 26.34 3.50
N ASN A 589 22.56 25.53 4.06
CA ASN A 589 23.73 24.99 3.38
C ASN A 589 24.01 23.54 3.82
N TRP A 590 24.80 22.80 3.04
CA TRP A 590 25.09 21.38 3.31
C TRP A 590 25.63 21.12 4.71
N THR A 591 26.59 21.90 5.17
CA THR A 591 27.20 21.77 6.50
C THR A 591 26.16 21.92 7.62
N SER A 592 25.26 22.90 7.50
CA SER A 592 24.18 23.13 8.47
C SER A 592 23.17 21.98 8.51
N LEU A 593 22.80 21.39 7.37
CA LEU A 593 21.82 20.30 7.31
C LEU A 593 22.41 18.95 7.72
N LEU A 594 23.66 18.67 7.36
CA LEU A 594 24.39 17.50 7.85
C LEU A 594 24.58 17.55 9.37
N SER A 595 24.84 18.73 9.95
CA SER A 595 24.96 18.90 11.40
C SER A 595 23.66 18.67 12.19
N GLN A 596 22.49 18.66 11.53
CA GLN A 596 21.20 18.36 12.16
C GLN A 596 20.93 16.85 12.28
N GLN A 597 21.70 16.01 11.59
CA GLN A 597 21.54 14.55 11.63
C GLN A 597 22.35 13.97 12.79
N GLN A 598 21.66 13.47 13.83
CA GLN A 598 22.27 12.97 15.07
C GLN A 598 23.06 11.65 14.90
N TYR A 599 22.73 10.87 13.88
CA TYR A 599 23.35 9.58 13.58
C TYR A 599 23.69 9.53 12.09
N GLU A 600 24.93 9.14 11.77
CA GLU A 600 25.46 8.94 10.42
C GLU A 600 25.00 9.96 9.37
N PRO A 601 25.50 11.22 9.41
CA PRO A 601 25.09 12.26 8.47
C PRO A 601 25.31 11.84 7.02
N ASN A 602 24.28 12.01 6.19
CA ASN A 602 24.22 11.48 4.84
C ASN A 602 23.62 12.52 3.87
N PRO A 603 24.40 13.05 2.91
CA PRO A 603 23.91 14.05 1.95
C PRO A 603 22.68 13.62 1.14
N ASN A 604 22.45 12.31 0.97
CA ASN A 604 21.27 11.76 0.27
C ASN A 604 19.95 12.00 1.00
N THR A 605 19.98 12.31 2.31
CA THR A 605 18.80 12.51 3.16
C THR A 605 18.83 13.80 3.97
N ALA A 606 19.97 14.50 4.02
CA ALA A 606 20.13 15.76 4.76
C ALA A 606 19.31 16.92 4.17
N TRP A 607 19.22 17.02 2.84
CA TRP A 607 18.46 18.06 2.15
C TRP A 607 17.35 17.44 1.29
N THR A 608 16.10 17.84 1.54
CA THR A 608 14.90 17.33 0.87
C THR A 608 13.85 18.43 0.72
N ARG A 609 12.85 18.20 -0.13
CA ARG A 609 11.63 19.02 -0.22
C ARG A 609 10.83 19.15 1.09
N SER A 610 11.11 18.33 2.09
CA SER A 610 10.40 18.33 3.37
C SER A 610 11.06 19.22 4.43
N ASN A 611 12.32 19.63 4.22
CA ASN A 611 13.05 20.52 5.13
C ASN A 611 13.67 21.74 4.43
N TYR A 612 13.56 21.88 3.10
CA TYR A 612 13.98 23.08 2.39
C TYR A 612 13.15 24.32 2.78
N LYS A 613 13.85 25.45 2.96
CA LYS A 613 13.26 26.79 3.03
C LYS A 613 13.95 27.71 2.03
N SER A 614 13.18 28.39 1.20
CA SER A 614 13.73 29.39 0.28
C SER A 614 14.21 30.62 1.04
N CYS A 615 15.37 31.17 0.68
CA CYS A 615 15.89 32.39 1.30
C CYS A 615 15.10 33.66 0.96
N LYS A 616 14.03 33.53 0.16
CA LYS A 616 13.06 34.58 -0.16
C LYS A 616 11.95 34.71 0.89
N ASP A 617 11.82 33.72 1.77
CA ASP A 617 10.92 33.72 2.92
C ASP A 617 11.33 34.84 3.91
N SER A 618 10.38 35.70 4.28
CA SER A 618 10.56 36.77 5.27
C SER A 618 10.66 36.25 6.69
N ASP A 619 10.09 35.06 6.95
CA ASP A 619 9.95 34.49 8.29
C ASP A 619 11.14 33.55 8.61
N GLY A 620 12.16 33.55 7.75
CA GLY A 620 13.43 32.86 7.94
C GLY A 620 14.38 33.58 8.90
N PRO A 621 15.46 32.90 9.33
CA PRO A 621 16.48 33.48 10.21
C PRO A 621 17.18 34.70 9.58
N PRO A 622 17.64 35.69 10.37
CA PRO A 622 18.35 36.86 9.86
C PRO A 622 19.69 36.46 9.23
N ILE A 623 20.10 37.17 8.17
CA ILE A 623 21.38 36.94 7.49
C ILE A 623 22.55 37.23 8.44
N THR A 624 23.39 36.23 8.67
CA THR A 624 24.60 36.31 9.51
C THR A 624 25.87 36.47 8.69
N ASP A 625 25.87 35.98 7.45
CA ASP A 625 26.99 36.10 6.51
C ASP A 625 26.46 36.39 5.10
N PRO A 626 26.54 37.66 4.62
CA PRO A 626 26.11 38.05 3.28
C PRO A 626 27.03 37.52 2.16
N GLU A 627 28.31 37.25 2.46
CA GLU A 627 29.33 36.85 1.48
C GLU A 627 29.45 35.32 1.34
N ALA A 628 28.84 34.55 2.25
CA ALA A 628 28.71 33.11 2.15
C ALA A 628 28.14 32.67 0.78
N GLN A 629 28.64 31.54 0.27
CA GLN A 629 28.22 31.01 -1.03
C GLN A 629 26.77 30.51 -1.00
N TYR A 630 25.96 30.95 -1.95
CA TYR A 630 24.58 30.49 -2.12
C TYR A 630 24.58 29.11 -2.79
N GLN A 631 24.23 28.06 -2.05
CA GLN A 631 24.35 26.67 -2.52
C GLN A 631 23.14 26.12 -3.28
N VAL A 632 22.07 26.92 -3.42
CA VAL A 632 20.87 26.53 -4.18
C VAL A 632 21.03 26.99 -5.64
N LEU A 633 20.70 26.09 -6.56
CA LEU A 633 20.74 26.33 -8.00
C LEU A 633 19.31 26.30 -8.56
N ASN A 634 19.08 27.16 -9.55
CA ASN A 634 17.86 27.20 -10.34
C ASN A 634 18.22 27.79 -11.71
N MET A 635 17.74 27.19 -12.79
CA MET A 635 18.11 27.57 -14.16
C MET A 635 17.70 29.03 -14.50
N GLY A 636 16.61 29.53 -13.92
CA GLY A 636 16.17 30.93 -14.05
C GLY A 636 17.02 31.95 -13.29
N THR A 637 17.94 31.51 -12.43
CA THR A 637 18.85 32.39 -11.67
C THR A 637 20.20 32.55 -12.37
N ARG A 638 21.05 33.46 -11.85
CA ARG A 638 22.44 33.62 -12.29
C ARG A 638 23.42 32.67 -11.57
N ASN A 639 22.98 31.89 -10.58
CA ASN A 639 23.89 31.08 -9.79
C ASN A 639 24.41 29.88 -10.60
N ARG A 640 25.72 29.62 -10.52
CA ARG A 640 26.43 28.64 -11.34
C ARG A 640 27.53 28.00 -10.49
N ILE A 641 27.89 26.77 -10.81
CA ILE A 641 29.10 26.12 -10.28
C ILE A 641 30.33 26.72 -10.97
N LEU A 642 31.35 27.00 -10.17
CA LEU A 642 32.70 27.37 -10.58
C LEU A 642 33.65 26.23 -10.22
N PHE A 643 34.46 25.77 -11.17
CA PHE A 643 35.48 24.76 -10.91
C PHE A 643 36.85 25.42 -10.71
N PRO A 644 37.71 24.87 -9.82
CA PRO A 644 39.07 25.37 -9.65
C PRO A 644 39.95 24.96 -10.84
N ASN A 645 41.19 25.45 -10.89
CA ASN A 645 42.24 24.99 -11.81
C ASN A 645 42.65 23.52 -11.48
N TYR A 646 41.80 22.58 -11.86
CA TYR A 646 41.89 21.14 -11.64
C TYR A 646 41.29 20.38 -12.84
N ASN A 647 42.03 19.42 -13.41
CA ASN A 647 41.48 18.48 -14.39
C ASN A 647 41.06 17.19 -13.68
N GLY A 648 39.87 16.67 -13.94
CA GLY A 648 39.43 15.40 -13.35
C GLY A 648 37.93 15.13 -13.45
N MET A 649 37.53 13.94 -13.01
CA MET A 649 36.12 13.56 -12.88
C MET A 649 35.54 14.01 -11.55
N TYR A 650 34.26 14.39 -11.60
CA TYR A 650 33.37 14.62 -10.47
C TYR A 650 32.11 13.80 -10.72
N VAL A 651 31.53 13.17 -9.70
CA VAL A 651 30.23 12.49 -9.81
C VAL A 651 29.24 13.21 -8.90
N PHE A 652 28.31 13.94 -9.50
CA PHE A 652 27.34 14.75 -8.79
C PHE A 652 26.01 14.02 -8.65
N LYS A 653 25.37 14.19 -7.50
CA LYS A 653 23.95 13.89 -7.31
C LYS A 653 23.18 15.19 -7.09
N VAL A 654 22.18 15.42 -7.94
CA VAL A 654 21.20 16.50 -7.81
C VAL A 654 19.98 16.00 -7.04
N ILE A 655 19.42 16.88 -6.22
CA ILE A 655 18.12 16.74 -5.55
C ILE A 655 17.30 17.98 -5.85
N VAL A 656 16.10 17.83 -6.43
CA VAL A 656 15.13 18.94 -6.52
C VAL A 656 14.50 19.12 -5.14
N VAL A 657 14.57 20.33 -4.60
CA VAL A 657 14.18 20.64 -3.21
C VAL A 657 12.96 21.53 -3.08
N ASP A 658 12.46 22.11 -4.17
CA ASP A 658 11.23 22.89 -4.18
C ASP A 658 10.01 22.08 -3.66
N PRO A 659 9.34 22.51 -2.56
CA PRO A 659 8.19 21.82 -1.99
C PRO A 659 6.91 21.96 -2.82
N SER A 660 6.87 22.87 -3.81
CA SER A 660 5.71 23.18 -4.65
C SER A 660 5.75 22.51 -6.03
N TYR A 661 6.91 22.00 -6.46
CA TYR A 661 7.12 21.50 -7.82
C TYR A 661 6.59 20.07 -8.08
N SER A 662 6.75 19.16 -7.12
CA SER A 662 6.31 17.76 -7.26
C SER A 662 6.24 17.05 -5.91
N TYR A 663 5.37 16.05 -5.75
CA TYR A 663 5.37 15.08 -4.64
C TYR A 663 6.46 13.99 -4.77
N CYS A 664 7.11 13.87 -5.93
CA CYS A 664 8.18 12.90 -6.18
C CYS A 664 9.50 13.27 -5.48
N MET A 665 10.33 12.26 -5.20
CA MET A 665 11.73 12.47 -4.81
C MET A 665 12.60 12.51 -6.07
N LEU A 666 12.60 13.66 -6.74
CA LEU A 666 13.32 13.86 -7.99
C LEU A 666 14.82 14.02 -7.72
N THR A 667 15.60 12.97 -7.98
CA THR A 667 17.05 12.97 -7.84
C THR A 667 17.70 12.27 -9.03
N THR A 668 18.84 12.78 -9.50
CA THR A 668 19.60 12.20 -10.61
C THR A 668 21.09 12.27 -10.30
N THR A 669 21.81 11.17 -10.55
CA THR A 669 23.27 11.11 -10.46
C THR A 669 23.86 11.15 -11.88
N PHE A 670 24.98 11.84 -12.06
CA PHE A 670 25.69 11.97 -13.33
C PHE A 670 27.14 12.39 -13.11
N SER A 671 28.00 12.18 -14.12
CA SER A 671 29.40 12.58 -14.06
C SER A 671 29.71 13.84 -14.89
N VAL A 672 30.75 14.56 -14.46
CA VAL A 672 31.34 15.70 -15.16
C VAL A 672 32.84 15.46 -15.25
N TYR A 673 33.43 15.71 -16.42
CA TYR A 673 34.88 15.80 -16.58
C TYR A 673 35.27 17.26 -16.81
N VAL A 674 36.02 17.80 -15.86
CA VAL A 674 36.54 19.16 -15.92
C VAL A 674 37.90 19.16 -16.61
N TYR A 675 38.09 20.07 -17.57
CA TYR A 675 39.29 20.14 -18.39
C TYR A 675 39.84 21.57 -18.56
N GLY A 676 41.06 21.64 -19.07
CA GLY A 676 41.73 22.88 -19.47
C GLY A 676 42.55 23.57 -18.38
N ALA A 677 42.61 22.98 -17.18
CA ALA A 677 43.46 23.48 -16.10
C ALA A 677 44.94 23.21 -16.39
N PHE A 678 45.81 24.16 -16.04
CA PHE A 678 47.26 23.97 -16.17
C PHE A 678 47.81 23.19 -14.97
N PRO A 679 48.73 22.23 -15.18
CA PRO A 679 49.35 21.50 -14.07
C PRO A 679 50.14 22.47 -13.17
N PRO A 680 50.06 22.32 -11.83
CA PRO A 680 50.69 23.25 -10.90
C PRO A 680 52.21 23.29 -11.13
N HIS A 681 52.76 24.49 -11.37
CA HIS A 681 54.19 24.65 -11.62
C HIS A 681 55.01 24.22 -10.40
N PRO A 682 55.99 23.32 -10.53
CA PRO A 682 56.78 22.80 -9.40
C PRO A 682 57.75 23.83 -8.80
N LEU A 683 57.87 25.02 -9.41
CA LEU A 683 58.66 26.14 -8.92
C LEU A 683 57.80 27.41 -8.95
N PRO A 684 57.70 28.19 -7.85
CA PRO A 684 57.12 29.52 -7.89
C PRO A 684 57.85 30.41 -8.90
N SER A 685 57.10 31.19 -9.69
CA SER A 685 57.65 31.99 -10.79
C SER A 685 58.79 32.92 -10.37
N GLY A 686 58.65 33.60 -9.23
CA GLY A 686 59.71 34.44 -8.65
C GLY A 686 60.97 33.67 -8.21
N LEU A 687 60.82 32.40 -7.81
CA LEU A 687 61.94 31.57 -7.38
C LEU A 687 62.68 30.99 -8.60
N ALA A 688 61.96 30.59 -9.65
CA ALA A 688 62.54 30.26 -10.95
C ALA A 688 63.27 31.46 -11.58
N LEU A 689 62.70 32.66 -11.52
CA LEU A 689 63.33 33.91 -11.94
C LEU A 689 64.62 34.20 -11.14
N GLY A 690 64.57 34.03 -9.82
CA GLY A 690 65.74 34.18 -8.93
C GLY A 690 66.88 33.23 -9.27
N ILE A 691 66.58 31.95 -9.53
CA ILE A 691 67.56 30.96 -9.99
C ILE A 691 68.15 31.35 -11.35
N PHE A 692 67.31 31.77 -12.31
CA PHE A 692 67.77 32.20 -13.63
C PHE A 692 68.71 33.41 -13.57
N LEU A 693 68.35 34.42 -12.77
CA LEU A 693 69.18 35.61 -12.53
C LEU A 693 70.50 35.25 -11.83
N ALA A 694 70.48 34.35 -10.84
CA ALA A 694 71.69 33.89 -10.16
C ALA A 694 72.64 33.15 -11.12
N ILE A 695 72.11 32.26 -11.98
CA ILE A 695 72.89 31.57 -13.02
C ILE A 695 73.48 32.58 -14.01
N PHE A 696 72.71 33.57 -14.45
CA PHE A 696 73.18 34.61 -15.36
C PHE A 696 74.32 35.45 -14.75
N VAL A 697 74.21 35.85 -13.49
CA VAL A 697 75.30 36.56 -12.76
C VAL A 697 76.55 35.67 -12.61
N VAL A 698 76.40 34.38 -12.30
CA VAL A 698 77.52 33.44 -12.23
C VAL A 698 78.22 33.28 -13.58
N LEU A 699 77.47 33.17 -14.68
CA LEU A 699 78.03 33.09 -16.04
C LEU A 699 78.78 34.38 -16.44
N LEU A 700 78.25 35.56 -16.08
CA LEU A 700 78.93 36.85 -16.29
C LEU A 700 80.25 36.93 -15.48
N LEU A 701 80.25 36.48 -14.22
CA LEU A 701 81.46 36.44 -13.39
C LEU A 701 82.50 35.47 -13.97
N ILE A 702 82.09 34.28 -14.40
CA ILE A 702 82.97 33.30 -15.07
C ILE A 702 83.58 33.92 -16.33
N GLY A 703 82.76 34.55 -17.19
CA GLY A 703 83.23 35.23 -18.40
C GLY A 703 84.23 36.36 -18.10
N PHE A 704 83.97 37.17 -17.08
CA PHE A 704 84.88 38.22 -16.61
C PHE A 704 86.23 37.66 -16.15
N PHE A 705 86.23 36.61 -15.33
CA PHE A 705 87.47 35.99 -14.85
C PHE A 705 88.25 35.26 -15.97
N PHE A 706 87.58 34.63 -16.94
CA PHE A 706 88.24 34.05 -18.12
C PHE A 706 88.86 35.13 -19.02
N SER A 707 88.13 36.21 -19.30
CA SER A 707 88.64 37.37 -20.05
C SER A 707 89.90 37.95 -19.38
N LYS A 708 89.84 38.19 -18.06
CA LYS A 708 90.95 38.71 -17.25
C LYS A 708 92.14 37.75 -17.15
N ARG A 709 91.93 36.44 -17.37
CA ARG A 709 93.00 35.42 -17.42
C ARG A 709 93.69 35.37 -18.77
N ASN A 710 92.96 35.61 -19.87
CA ASN A 710 93.54 35.66 -21.21
C ASN A 710 94.34 36.96 -21.47
N TYR A 711 93.99 38.06 -20.81
CA TYR A 711 94.74 39.33 -20.85
C TYR A 711 96.09 39.33 -20.08
N LYS A 712 96.60 38.16 -19.71
CA LYS A 712 97.84 37.97 -18.91
C LYS A 712 98.81 36.94 -19.51
N LYS A 713 98.81 36.81 -20.83
CA LYS A 713 99.81 36.12 -21.66
C LYS A 713 100.38 37.09 -22.68
#